data_AF-A0A502DED5-F1
#
_entry.id   AF-A0A502DED5-F1
#
_cell.length_a   1.000
_cell.length_b   1.000
_cell.length_c   1.000
_cell.angle_alpha   90.00
_cell.angle_beta   90.00
_cell.angle_gamma   90.00
#
_symmetry.space_group_name_H-M   'P 1'
#
loop_
_entity.id
_entity.type
_entity.pdbx_description
1 polymer ?
#
loop_
_entity_poly.entity_id
_entity_poly.type
_entity_poly.pdbx_seq_one_letter_code
_entity_poly.pdbx_strand_id
1 'polypeptide(L)'
;MGVHLASQVVGISVTGKGRHRVRKHRRIDPYAWLGAGALTLGVGAALASGSAVAHADTSTGAAGHISSGAASSTGSVATSSVAGGADVSAGRTANTLPPPSRRIGIDHTATKHAASRVASSGFKGAPPSFAPNRDPAGGVRSSPPSSPKASQTSPRKAALFTSNPKTPTPQSVSNGALTPNPANLAGDPAVPQAPTASMILSALYTRREAPVGAPSPAVSSVQKGQLAAAALSNALNATASLGSVTGSLTLPGSAVGSPVLSPTGNHSLLATYDSASSTTYVAVINTSTGVETGTTVKIPGSAVGSPVLNPTRSHTLLTTYDSAISTTNVAVINTSTGVQTGITVKVPGSTVGSLVVSPTGSHTLLTTYDSASSTSYVAVINTATGIKTGTTVKLPGSVVGSPVVGPTGNHALLTTYDSASSTSYVAVINTTTGTQTGTTVKLPGSAVGSPLRSPDGRRALLTTSVGGYTYVAVVNTPTGTQTGTTVTLSGIPGAAAVFSPDGSRALLTTYSSARGATSVAVIDTQIGKLAGPTVTLAGNLEGSPLLNPAGSRALVSTSFDGSTRVAVIDTQTGRQAGTTILLTYNHDEERDEKSTTSVAVINSITGTQIGTTVKLPGKRVGSPVLSPDGSRLLLTTDISGQPTLTNYVTVINTRTGAQTGTTVYLFGNMRDVSSVLSRDGSRALLTTYDLVSGATRLAVVGTQTGAQIGTTITLRGKVVGSPLLSPNGSHTLLITSDGGATRLAVVGTQTGTQTGTTITLPGNAAGLPVFSPDSSHAVLTTYDAASGFTFMSVIDAQTGTRTGVVVTLPRSPVGSPVFSPSGGHAVITTYDAAAGTTTETVILT
;
A
#
# COMPACT_ATOMS: atom_id res chain seq x y z
N MET A 1 -26.14 -33.49 -62.69
CA MET A 1 -27.24 -34.38 -62.26
C MET A 1 -27.65 -33.98 -60.86
N GLY A 2 -28.95 -34.01 -60.50
CA GLY A 2 -29.46 -33.61 -59.16
C GLY A 2 -29.32 -32.10 -58.87
N VAL A 3 -30.26 -31.19 -59.16
CA VAL A 3 -31.73 -31.10 -58.94
C VAL A 3 -32.11 -30.75 -57.49
N HIS A 4 -32.66 -29.53 -57.35
CA HIS A 4 -33.69 -29.02 -56.43
C HIS A 4 -34.00 -29.80 -55.12
N LEU A 5 -34.20 -29.13 -53.98
CA LEU A 5 -35.35 -28.24 -53.77
C LEU A 5 -35.08 -27.02 -52.88
N ALA A 6 -35.97 -26.03 -53.02
CA ALA A 6 -36.04 -24.82 -52.19
C ALA A 6 -37.48 -24.64 -51.68
N SER A 7 -37.66 -23.83 -50.64
CA SER A 7 -38.95 -23.21 -50.36
C SER A 7 -38.76 -21.76 -49.92
N GLN A 8 -39.32 -20.84 -50.69
CA GLN A 8 -39.54 -19.45 -50.31
C GLN A 8 -40.94 -19.32 -49.69
N VAL A 9 -41.25 -18.17 -49.09
CA VAL A 9 -42.47 -17.42 -49.42
C VAL A 9 -42.34 -15.97 -48.90
N VAL A 10 -42.70 -15.00 -49.76
CA VAL A 10 -43.25 -13.62 -49.55
C VAL A 10 -42.86 -12.88 -48.25
N GLY A 11 -42.41 -11.61 -48.23
CA GLY A 11 -42.71 -10.40 -49.03
C GLY A 11 -43.11 -9.27 -48.06
N ILE A 12 -43.14 -7.95 -48.34
CA ILE A 12 -43.24 -7.15 -49.58
C ILE A 12 -42.41 -5.85 -49.43
N SER A 13 -42.17 -5.15 -50.54
CA SER A 13 -41.50 -3.84 -50.69
C SER A 13 -42.04 -2.67 -49.83
N VAL A 14 -41.19 -1.68 -49.52
CA VAL A 14 -41.41 -0.24 -49.83
C VAL A 14 -40.07 0.55 -49.80
N THR A 15 -40.03 1.69 -50.48
CA THR A 15 -38.83 2.48 -50.79
C THR A 15 -38.46 3.53 -49.73
N GLY A 16 -37.16 3.89 -49.63
CA GLY A 16 -36.71 5.03 -48.84
C GLY A 16 -35.23 5.41 -49.07
N LYS A 17 -34.95 6.62 -49.57
CA LYS A 17 -33.58 7.16 -49.71
C LYS A 17 -33.16 7.87 -48.43
N GLY A 18 -32.04 7.47 -47.80
CA GLY A 18 -31.50 8.14 -46.60
C GLY A 18 -29.97 8.10 -46.54
N ARG A 19 -29.31 9.27 -46.53
CA ARG A 19 -27.84 9.38 -46.41
C ARG A 19 -27.41 9.25 -44.95
N HIS A 20 -26.70 8.18 -44.57
CA HIS A 20 -26.10 8.07 -43.23
C HIS A 20 -24.61 8.46 -43.22
N ARG A 21 -24.26 9.39 -42.31
CA ARG A 21 -22.87 9.75 -41.99
C ARG A 21 -22.16 8.59 -41.30
N VAL A 22 -20.96 8.24 -41.75
CA VAL A 22 -20.08 7.30 -41.04
C VAL A 22 -19.57 7.95 -39.74
N ARG A 23 -20.19 7.62 -38.60
CA ARG A 23 -19.59 7.85 -37.29
C ARG A 23 -18.55 6.76 -37.03
N LYS A 24 -17.27 7.14 -36.95
CA LYS A 24 -16.22 6.26 -36.39
C LYS A 24 -16.50 6.06 -34.90
N HIS A 25 -17.10 4.92 -34.55
CA HIS A 25 -17.13 4.48 -33.15
C HIS A 25 -15.71 4.08 -32.74
N ARG A 26 -15.07 4.89 -31.90
CA ARG A 26 -14.01 4.39 -31.01
C ARG A 26 -14.67 3.39 -30.06
N ARG A 27 -14.31 2.11 -30.15
CA ARG A 27 -14.43 1.23 -28.99
C ARG A 27 -13.47 1.75 -27.91
N ILE A 28 -13.98 1.87 -26.70
CA ILE A 28 -13.18 2.06 -25.49
C ILE A 28 -13.43 0.79 -24.68
N ASP A 29 -12.58 -0.21 -24.88
CA ASP A 29 -12.69 -1.47 -24.14
C ASP A 29 -12.03 -1.29 -22.73
N PRO A 30 -12.70 -1.67 -21.63
CA PRO A 30 -12.36 -1.16 -20.30
C PRO A 30 -11.30 -2.01 -19.56
N TYR A 31 -10.02 -1.78 -19.86
CA TYR A 31 -8.91 -2.31 -19.04
C TYR A 31 -8.49 -1.33 -17.94
N ALA A 32 -9.36 -1.19 -16.94
CA ALA A 32 -9.07 -0.46 -15.71
C ALA A 32 -8.07 -1.25 -14.83
N TRP A 33 -6.78 -1.15 -15.13
CA TRP A 33 -5.73 -1.65 -14.24
C TRP A 33 -5.69 -0.80 -12.97
N LEU A 34 -6.22 -1.36 -11.89
CA LEU A 34 -6.05 -0.79 -10.55
C LEU A 34 -4.55 -0.81 -10.21
N GLY A 35 -3.92 0.36 -10.25
CA GLY A 35 -2.60 0.58 -9.72
C GLY A 35 -2.61 0.37 -8.21
N ALA A 36 -2.38 -0.87 -7.77
CA ALA A 36 -2.11 -1.20 -6.38
C ALA A 36 -0.78 -0.57 -5.97
N GLY A 37 -0.84 0.71 -5.59
CA GLY A 37 0.32 1.45 -5.10
C GLY A 37 0.86 0.76 -3.86
N ALA A 38 2.01 0.09 -4.00
CA ALA A 38 2.71 -0.50 -2.89
C ALA A 38 3.11 0.63 -1.92
N LEU A 39 2.40 0.73 -0.80
CA LEU A 39 2.85 1.51 0.36
C LEU A 39 4.09 0.81 0.92
N THR A 40 5.25 1.17 0.38
CA THR A 40 6.56 0.84 0.95
C THR A 40 6.74 1.63 2.25
N LEU A 41 6.04 1.20 3.30
CA LEU A 41 6.46 1.45 4.67
C LEU A 41 7.89 0.94 4.79
N GLY A 42 8.81 1.82 5.19
CA GLY A 42 10.23 1.53 5.31
C GLY A 42 10.55 0.61 6.49
N VAL A 43 10.08 -0.63 6.46
CA VAL A 43 10.55 -1.69 7.35
C VAL A 43 11.85 -2.22 6.76
N GLY A 44 12.97 -1.83 7.37
CA GLY A 44 14.28 -2.37 7.01
C GLY A 44 14.32 -3.88 7.19
N ALA A 45 14.95 -4.60 6.26
CA ALA A 45 15.04 -6.06 6.27
C ALA A 45 16.00 -6.57 7.36
N ALA A 46 15.57 -6.56 8.61
CA ALA A 46 16.20 -7.29 9.70
C ALA A 46 15.88 -8.78 9.56
N LEU A 47 16.79 -9.53 8.93
CA LEU A 47 16.68 -10.99 8.83
C LEU A 47 17.13 -11.68 10.13
N ALA A 48 16.33 -12.65 10.57
CA ALA A 48 16.72 -13.76 11.44
C ALA A 48 17.16 -13.48 12.91
N SER A 49 16.25 -12.95 13.71
CA SER A 49 15.94 -13.50 15.05
C SER A 49 14.43 -13.36 15.26
N GLY A 50 13.68 -14.34 15.77
CA GLY A 50 14.03 -15.31 16.80
C GLY A 50 13.30 -14.85 18.05
N SER A 51 12.19 -15.52 18.41
CA SER A 51 11.36 -15.11 19.55
C SER A 51 12.19 -15.03 20.82
N ALA A 52 12.06 -13.94 21.58
CA ALA A 52 12.83 -13.72 22.80
C ALA A 52 12.33 -14.64 23.93
N VAL A 53 12.82 -15.90 23.94
CA VAL A 53 12.74 -16.78 25.10
C VAL A 53 13.80 -16.31 26.09
N ALA A 54 13.35 -15.74 27.21
CA ALA A 54 14.26 -15.28 28.25
C ALA A 54 14.87 -16.48 28.97
N HIS A 55 16.19 -16.67 28.85
CA HIS A 55 16.94 -17.54 29.74
C HIS A 55 17.07 -16.83 31.10
N ALA A 56 16.65 -17.50 32.17
CA ALA A 56 16.82 -17.02 33.55
C ALA A 56 17.54 -18.10 34.36
N ASP A 57 18.87 -18.03 34.39
CA ASP A 57 19.67 -18.86 35.30
C ASP A 57 19.49 -18.39 36.74
N THR A 58 19.01 -19.28 37.61
CA THR A 58 18.84 -19.00 39.04
C THR A 58 20.09 -19.41 39.83
N SER A 59 21.11 -18.55 39.85
CA SER A 59 22.21 -18.68 40.81
C SER A 59 21.73 -18.33 42.22
N THR A 60 21.67 -19.30 43.13
CA THR A 60 21.14 -19.11 44.49
C THR A 60 22.14 -18.52 45.47
N GLY A 61 21.72 -17.50 46.23
CA GLY A 61 22.31 -17.11 47.50
C GLY A 61 22.24 -15.61 47.82
N ALA A 62 22.15 -15.17 49.07
CA ALA A 62 21.75 -15.84 50.32
C ALA A 62 21.53 -14.78 51.42
N ALA A 63 20.54 -14.98 52.31
CA ALA A 63 20.26 -14.21 53.55
C ALA A 63 19.97 -12.68 53.40
N GLY A 64 19.35 -12.05 54.42
CA GLY A 64 19.26 -10.57 54.50
C GLY A 64 18.01 -9.87 55.05
N HIS A 65 17.29 -10.43 56.04
CA HIS A 65 16.42 -9.77 57.05
C HIS A 65 16.03 -8.26 56.96
N ILE A 66 14.73 -7.97 57.21
CA ILE A 66 14.19 -6.82 58.02
C ILE A 66 14.33 -5.39 57.41
N SER A 67 13.37 -4.44 57.46
CA SER A 67 11.89 -4.40 57.69
C SER A 67 11.35 -3.01 57.23
N SER A 68 10.05 -2.70 57.47
CA SER A 68 9.42 -1.37 57.71
C SER A 68 10.13 -0.06 57.26
N GLY A 69 9.49 0.95 56.65
CA GLY A 69 8.06 1.18 56.37
C GLY A 69 7.72 2.70 56.38
N ALA A 70 6.51 3.06 55.93
CA ALA A 70 5.79 4.34 56.13
C ALA A 70 6.44 5.73 55.83
N ALA A 71 5.75 6.45 54.93
CA ALA A 71 5.36 7.88 55.03
C ALA A 71 6.37 9.05 54.87
N SER A 72 6.15 9.80 53.78
CA SER A 72 6.08 11.29 53.68
C SER A 72 7.12 12.22 54.34
N SER A 73 7.64 13.15 53.53
CA SER A 73 7.70 14.58 53.91
C SER A 73 7.80 15.50 52.69
N THR A 74 7.51 16.79 52.89
CA THR A 74 7.53 17.85 51.88
C THR A 74 8.68 18.83 52.10
N GLY A 75 9.20 19.40 51.01
CA GLY A 75 9.39 20.85 50.97
C GLY A 75 10.79 21.45 50.82
N SER A 76 10.81 22.50 49.99
CA SER A 76 11.65 23.70 50.06
C SER A 76 13.06 23.70 49.44
N VAL A 77 13.58 24.93 49.30
CA VAL A 77 14.72 25.35 48.48
C VAL A 77 15.67 26.19 49.33
N ALA A 78 16.99 25.95 49.23
CA ALA A 78 18.00 26.90 49.71
C ALA A 78 19.35 26.78 48.98
N THR A 79 20.07 27.90 48.96
CA THR A 79 21.38 28.18 48.36
C THR A 79 22.58 27.60 49.11
N SER A 80 23.73 27.46 48.45
CA SER A 80 25.06 27.60 49.09
C SER A 80 26.12 28.14 48.10
N SER A 81 27.28 28.58 48.59
CA SER A 81 28.20 29.47 47.85
C SER A 81 29.69 29.35 48.24
N VAL A 82 30.56 29.49 47.23
CA VAL A 82 31.91 30.13 47.21
C VAL A 82 32.89 29.98 48.40
N ALA A 83 34.11 29.52 48.07
CA ALA A 83 35.38 29.90 48.71
C ALA A 83 36.55 29.70 47.70
N GLY A 84 37.69 30.41 47.73
CA GLY A 84 38.06 31.62 48.50
C GLY A 84 39.58 31.96 48.40
N GLY A 85 39.94 33.26 48.42
CA GLY A 85 41.33 33.79 48.53
C GLY A 85 42.16 33.88 47.23
N ALA A 86 43.23 34.69 47.13
CA ALA A 86 43.70 35.85 47.93
C ALA A 86 44.79 36.66 47.14
N ASP A 87 45.06 37.91 47.56
CA ASP A 87 46.26 38.75 47.28
C ASP A 87 46.66 39.17 45.83
N VAL A 88 47.41 40.27 45.56
CA VAL A 88 47.42 41.65 46.13
C VAL A 88 48.21 42.63 45.20
N SER A 89 47.92 43.95 45.26
CA SER A 89 48.76 45.11 44.82
C SER A 89 48.84 45.66 43.36
N ALA A 90 48.31 46.88 43.19
CA ALA A 90 48.95 48.13 42.67
C ALA A 90 49.28 48.43 41.16
N GLY A 91 49.12 49.73 40.80
CA GLY A 91 49.54 50.41 39.53
C GLY A 91 48.37 50.79 38.59
N ARG A 92 47.91 52.04 38.34
CA ARG A 92 48.54 53.35 37.97
C ARG A 92 49.42 53.26 36.70
N THR A 93 49.27 54.09 35.65
CA THR A 93 48.42 55.29 35.37
C THR A 93 48.22 55.51 33.85
N ALA A 94 47.41 56.48 33.41
CA ALA A 94 47.07 56.74 31.98
C ALA A 94 47.90 57.88 31.32
N ASN A 95 47.94 57.94 29.96
CA ASN A 95 47.55 59.14 29.16
C ASN A 95 47.79 59.12 27.62
N THR A 96 46.92 59.86 26.89
CA THR A 96 47.16 60.67 25.65
C THR A 96 47.34 60.06 24.22
N LEU A 97 47.13 60.95 23.23
CA LEU A 97 47.03 60.83 21.76
C LEU A 97 47.98 61.91 21.10
N PRO A 98 48.08 62.14 19.76
CA PRO A 98 48.03 61.27 18.56
C PRO A 98 49.31 61.38 17.63
N PRO A 99 49.36 61.84 16.35
CA PRO A 99 49.95 61.05 15.24
C PRO A 99 50.96 61.78 14.28
N PRO A 100 51.40 61.11 13.19
CA PRO A 100 51.31 61.67 11.81
C PRO A 100 50.75 60.64 10.78
N SER A 101 50.01 60.97 9.71
CA SER A 101 50.31 61.82 8.51
C SER A 101 51.43 61.24 7.61
N ARG A 102 51.39 61.21 6.26
CA ARG A 102 50.68 61.90 5.12
C ARG A 102 50.61 60.86 3.95
N ARG A 103 50.02 60.99 2.74
CA ARG A 103 49.02 61.77 1.92
C ARG A 103 48.82 60.85 0.64
N ILE A 104 47.84 60.82 -0.28
CA ILE A 104 46.92 61.66 -1.10
C ILE A 104 45.65 60.77 -1.34
N GLY A 105 44.40 61.20 -1.61
CA GLY A 105 43.83 62.11 -2.64
C GLY A 105 43.56 61.35 -3.97
N ILE A 106 42.73 61.81 -4.92
CA ILE A 106 42.01 63.09 -5.07
C ILE A 106 40.51 62.81 -5.37
N ASP A 107 39.64 63.40 -4.53
CA ASP A 107 38.32 64.05 -4.75
C ASP A 107 37.32 63.47 -5.79
N HIS A 108 36.08 63.10 -5.40
CA HIS A 108 34.85 63.93 -5.21
C HIS A 108 34.18 64.40 -6.53
N THR A 109 32.87 64.67 -6.64
CA THR A 109 31.75 64.87 -5.69
C THR A 109 30.50 64.03 -6.07
N ALA A 110 29.35 64.24 -5.40
CA ALA A 110 28.07 63.59 -5.71
C ALA A 110 26.90 64.60 -5.73
N THR A 111 25.85 64.35 -6.54
CA THR A 111 24.56 65.06 -6.50
C THR A 111 23.38 64.15 -6.91
N LYS A 112 22.18 64.51 -6.45
CA LYS A 112 20.88 63.94 -6.86
C LYS A 112 20.24 64.85 -7.93
N HIS A 113 19.45 64.31 -8.87
CA HIS A 113 17.98 64.54 -8.97
C HIS A 113 17.35 64.13 -10.33
N ALA A 114 16.07 63.72 -10.22
CA ALA A 114 14.95 63.92 -11.15
C ALA A 114 15.10 63.81 -12.70
N ALA A 115 14.51 62.73 -13.23
CA ALA A 115 13.48 62.67 -14.28
C ALA A 115 13.42 63.71 -15.44
N SER A 116 13.26 63.19 -16.67
CA SER A 116 12.43 63.81 -17.71
C SER A 116 11.80 62.77 -18.66
N ARG A 117 10.69 63.12 -19.34
CA ARG A 117 9.98 62.35 -20.37
C ARG A 117 9.81 63.20 -21.64
N VAL A 118 10.18 62.67 -22.80
CA VAL A 118 9.58 62.92 -24.15
C VAL A 118 9.88 61.61 -24.94
N ALA A 119 8.93 60.82 -25.46
CA ALA A 119 8.08 61.01 -26.66
C ALA A 119 8.91 61.19 -27.97
N SER A 120 8.51 60.74 -29.17
CA SER A 120 7.48 59.76 -29.58
C SER A 120 7.57 59.52 -31.10
N SER A 121 7.45 58.27 -31.56
CA SER A 121 7.05 57.97 -32.94
C SER A 121 6.60 56.51 -33.08
N GLY A 122 5.49 56.27 -33.76
CA GLY A 122 5.05 54.92 -34.15
C GLY A 122 4.38 54.96 -35.52
N PHE A 123 4.49 53.88 -36.28
CA PHE A 123 3.78 53.70 -37.56
C PHE A 123 3.20 52.29 -37.70
N LYS A 124 2.14 52.18 -38.49
CA LYS A 124 1.34 50.95 -38.68
C LYS A 124 1.80 50.19 -39.94
N GLY A 125 1.57 48.88 -40.00
CA GLY A 125 1.61 48.16 -41.28
C GLY A 125 1.59 46.63 -41.19
N ALA A 126 0.53 46.01 -41.71
CA ALA A 126 0.41 44.58 -42.03
C ALA A 126 -0.73 44.41 -43.06
N PRO A 127 -0.88 43.28 -43.79
CA PRO A 127 0.01 42.11 -43.93
C PRO A 127 0.59 42.07 -45.38
N PRO A 128 0.95 40.89 -45.95
CA PRO A 128 -0.07 40.13 -46.69
C PRO A 128 0.04 38.59 -46.57
N SER A 129 -0.94 37.88 -47.15
CA SER A 129 -0.91 36.44 -47.41
C SER A 129 -1.38 36.16 -48.84
N PHE A 130 -0.75 35.23 -49.56
CA PHE A 130 -1.29 34.54 -50.75
C PHE A 130 -0.41 33.34 -51.18
N ALA A 131 -1.02 32.41 -51.91
CA ALA A 131 -0.45 31.30 -52.69
C ALA A 131 -1.26 31.21 -54.00
N PRO A 132 -1.20 30.18 -54.90
CA PRO A 132 -0.33 29.00 -55.00
C PRO A 132 0.20 28.71 -56.45
N ASN A 133 0.85 27.56 -56.67
CA ASN A 133 0.93 26.75 -57.91
C ASN A 133 1.83 25.51 -57.66
N ARG A 134 1.93 24.46 -58.48
CA ARG A 134 1.04 23.56 -59.28
C ARG A 134 1.96 22.74 -60.22
N ASP A 135 1.72 21.43 -60.31
CA ASP A 135 2.38 20.39 -61.15
C ASP A 135 2.13 20.60 -62.69
N PRO A 136 2.62 19.78 -63.69
CA PRO A 136 3.01 18.34 -63.60
C PRO A 136 4.03 17.69 -64.62
N ALA A 137 4.41 16.41 -64.37
CA ALA A 137 4.60 15.26 -65.31
C ALA A 137 5.53 14.16 -64.69
N GLY A 138 5.44 12.84 -64.97
CA GLY A 138 4.39 12.03 -65.64
C GLY A 138 4.80 10.57 -66.01
N GLY A 139 4.16 9.53 -65.43
CA GLY A 139 4.18 8.11 -65.90
C GLY A 139 5.33 7.20 -65.40
N VAL A 140 5.30 5.84 -65.45
CA VAL A 140 4.25 4.80 -65.72
C VAL A 140 4.55 3.52 -64.88
N ARG A 141 3.57 2.60 -64.73
CA ARG A 141 3.59 1.34 -63.93
C ARG A 141 4.47 0.19 -64.47
N SER A 142 4.96 -0.70 -63.59
CA SER A 142 4.76 -2.18 -63.69
C SER A 142 5.43 -2.97 -62.52
N SER A 143 5.16 -4.28 -62.41
CA SER A 143 5.68 -5.22 -61.40
C SER A 143 5.73 -6.66 -61.99
N PRO A 144 6.15 -7.67 -61.21
CA PRO A 144 7.51 -8.17 -60.96
C PRO A 144 8.01 -9.14 -62.07
N PRO A 145 9.03 -10.01 -61.84
CA PRO A 145 8.69 -11.44 -61.80
C PRO A 145 9.58 -12.36 -60.89
N SER A 146 9.01 -13.53 -60.58
CA SER A 146 9.60 -14.89 -60.38
C SER A 146 10.97 -15.13 -59.70
N SER A 147 10.99 -16.13 -58.81
CA SER A 147 12.18 -16.87 -58.35
C SER A 147 12.65 -17.97 -59.32
N PRO A 148 13.80 -18.61 -59.04
CA PRO A 148 13.89 -20.07 -59.20
C PRO A 148 14.47 -20.82 -57.98
N LYS A 149 14.29 -22.15 -57.94
CA LYS A 149 14.81 -23.08 -56.94
C LYS A 149 16.18 -23.67 -57.33
N ALA A 150 17.08 -23.88 -56.36
CA ALA A 150 17.87 -25.11 -56.16
C ALA A 150 18.54 -25.05 -54.76
N SER A 151 18.63 -26.05 -53.88
CA SER A 151 18.48 -27.53 -53.89
C SER A 151 19.78 -28.35 -53.99
N GLN A 152 20.50 -28.45 -52.87
CA GLN A 152 21.29 -29.63 -52.45
C GLN A 152 21.07 -29.79 -50.93
N THR A 153 20.82 -30.93 -50.25
CA THR A 153 21.14 -32.38 -50.39
C THR A 153 22.60 -32.76 -50.05
N SER A 154 22.92 -33.74 -49.18
CA SER A 154 22.13 -34.44 -48.14
C SER A 154 23.01 -34.82 -46.90
N PRO A 155 23.14 -36.07 -46.37
CA PRO A 155 22.73 -36.31 -44.96
C PRO A 155 23.73 -37.05 -44.05
N ARG A 156 23.47 -37.06 -42.73
CA ARG A 156 23.80 -38.19 -41.82
C ARG A 156 22.76 -38.26 -40.68
N LYS A 157 21.83 -39.22 -40.69
CA LYS A 157 21.88 -40.66 -40.35
C LYS A 157 21.57 -40.92 -38.87
N ALA A 158 20.41 -41.53 -38.59
CA ALA A 158 19.98 -41.90 -37.25
C ALA A 158 20.58 -43.26 -36.81
N ALA A 159 20.49 -43.55 -35.51
CA ALA A 159 20.68 -44.88 -34.95
C ALA A 159 19.58 -45.17 -33.92
N LEU A 160 18.83 -46.25 -34.12
CA LEU A 160 18.01 -46.86 -33.07
C LEU A 160 18.93 -47.64 -32.14
N PHE A 161 18.66 -47.61 -30.83
CA PHE A 161 18.99 -48.71 -29.93
C PHE A 161 17.85 -48.93 -28.95
N THR A 162 17.48 -50.20 -28.78
CA THR A 162 16.38 -50.66 -27.92
C THR A 162 16.91 -51.53 -26.79
N SER A 163 16.66 -51.16 -25.54
CA SER A 163 16.89 -52.06 -24.41
C SER A 163 16.00 -51.70 -23.21
N ASN A 164 15.07 -52.59 -22.90
CA ASN A 164 14.37 -52.64 -21.62
C ASN A 164 15.05 -53.74 -20.78
N PRO A 165 15.27 -53.56 -19.47
CA PRO A 165 14.80 -54.65 -18.58
C PRO A 165 14.35 -54.23 -17.16
N LYS A 166 13.23 -54.85 -16.75
CA LYS A 166 12.89 -55.45 -15.44
C LYS A 166 13.23 -54.76 -14.10
N THR A 167 12.22 -54.76 -13.23
CA THR A 167 12.29 -54.68 -11.76
C THR A 167 13.00 -55.88 -11.10
N PRO A 168 13.50 -55.71 -9.87
CA PRO A 168 13.25 -56.71 -8.82
C PRO A 168 12.96 -56.13 -7.42
N THR A 169 12.32 -56.95 -6.58
CA THR A 169 12.11 -56.83 -5.12
C THR A 169 11.90 -58.25 -4.56
N PRO A 170 11.91 -58.50 -3.22
CA PRO A 170 12.64 -57.85 -2.12
C PRO A 170 13.47 -58.88 -1.29
N GLN A 171 14.22 -58.43 -0.27
CA GLN A 171 14.60 -59.26 0.90
C GLN A 171 14.63 -58.42 2.19
N SER A 172 14.59 -59.07 3.36
CA SER A 172 14.36 -58.45 4.67
C SER A 172 15.26 -58.98 5.79
N VAL A 173 15.52 -58.11 6.76
CA VAL A 173 16.00 -58.34 8.15
C VAL A 173 15.89 -56.98 8.88
N SER A 174 15.70 -56.86 10.20
CA SER A 174 14.98 -57.64 11.23
C SER A 174 15.08 -56.83 12.53
N ASN A 175 14.07 -56.83 13.40
CA ASN A 175 14.03 -55.95 14.58
C ASN A 175 15.03 -56.32 15.69
N GLY A 176 15.40 -55.31 16.50
CA GLY A 176 16.02 -55.48 17.82
C GLY A 176 15.82 -54.21 18.67
N ALA A 177 15.11 -54.30 19.79
CA ALA A 177 14.71 -53.15 20.60
C ALA A 177 15.00 -53.39 22.10
N LEU A 178 15.32 -52.32 22.84
CA LEU A 178 15.38 -52.33 24.31
C LEU A 178 14.91 -51.01 24.93
N THR A 179 13.89 -51.13 25.77
CA THR A 179 13.45 -50.28 26.91
C THR A 179 13.07 -51.30 28.03
N PRO A 180 12.79 -50.99 29.33
CA PRO A 180 12.02 -49.81 29.81
C PRO A 180 12.23 -49.26 31.26
N ASN A 181 11.97 -47.95 31.46
CA ASN A 181 11.39 -47.30 32.67
C ASN A 181 12.10 -47.48 34.06
N PRO A 182 11.58 -46.97 35.22
CA PRO A 182 10.48 -46.00 35.51
C PRO A 182 11.01 -44.72 36.24
N ALA A 183 10.28 -43.83 36.98
CA ALA A 183 8.88 -43.76 37.44
C ALA A 183 8.45 -42.30 37.82
N ASN A 184 7.12 -42.06 37.93
CA ASN A 184 6.32 -41.49 39.06
C ASN A 184 6.89 -40.41 40.04
N LEU A 185 6.12 -39.49 40.66
CA LEU A 185 4.66 -39.18 40.66
C LEU A 185 4.37 -37.82 41.36
N ALA A 186 3.30 -37.11 40.94
CA ALA A 186 2.54 -36.06 41.68
C ALA A 186 3.26 -34.78 42.21
N GLY A 187 2.60 -33.62 42.41
CA GLY A 187 1.20 -33.25 42.18
C GLY A 187 0.90 -31.74 42.40
N ASP A 188 -0.30 -31.31 42.02
CA ASP A 188 -0.88 -29.93 42.11
C ASP A 188 -1.11 -29.44 43.57
N PRO A 189 -1.41 -28.12 43.89
CA PRO A 189 -2.44 -27.31 43.21
C PRO A 189 -2.33 -25.75 43.12
N ALA A 190 -3.28 -25.18 42.36
CA ALA A 190 -3.94 -23.85 42.46
C ALA A 190 -3.41 -22.64 41.64
N VAL A 191 -4.31 -21.91 40.96
CA VAL A 191 -4.02 -20.87 39.93
C VAL A 191 -5.10 -19.75 39.87
N PRO A 192 -4.74 -18.45 39.79
CA PRO A 192 -5.69 -17.37 39.45
C PRO A 192 -5.23 -16.33 38.37
N GLN A 193 -5.98 -16.28 37.27
CA GLN A 193 -6.41 -15.11 36.46
C GLN A 193 -5.43 -14.07 35.82
N ALA A 194 -5.41 -14.10 34.47
CA ALA A 194 -5.86 -13.07 33.49
C ALA A 194 -5.30 -11.62 33.47
N PRO A 195 -5.19 -11.03 32.26
CA PRO A 195 -6.17 -10.02 31.83
C PRO A 195 -6.66 -10.14 30.35
N THR A 196 -7.31 -9.11 29.82
CA THR A 196 -8.28 -9.16 28.70
C THR A 196 -7.87 -8.52 27.35
N ALA A 197 -8.67 -8.73 26.31
CA ALA A 197 -8.54 -8.13 24.97
C ALA A 197 -9.87 -7.53 24.45
N SER A 198 -9.84 -6.75 23.36
CA SER A 198 -10.98 -5.96 22.83
C SER A 198 -11.19 -6.18 21.32
N MET A 199 -12.43 -6.00 20.84
CA MET A 199 -12.85 -6.30 19.45
C MET A 199 -13.21 -5.04 18.63
N ILE A 200 -13.13 -5.16 17.31
CA ILE A 200 -13.63 -4.19 16.31
C ILE A 200 -14.55 -4.93 15.34
N LEU A 201 -15.70 -4.32 15.01
CA LEU A 201 -16.71 -4.90 14.13
C LEU A 201 -16.65 -4.31 12.71
N SER A 202 -17.07 -5.06 11.70
CA SER A 202 -17.28 -4.59 10.32
C SER A 202 -18.37 -5.42 9.64
N ALA A 203 -19.20 -4.78 8.81
CA ALA A 203 -20.36 -5.42 8.18
C ALA A 203 -20.24 -5.44 6.65
N LEU A 204 -20.68 -6.55 6.03
CA LEU A 204 -20.83 -6.70 4.58
C LEU A 204 -22.31 -6.80 4.18
N TYR A 205 -22.61 -6.45 2.93
CA TYR A 205 -23.97 -6.41 2.38
C TYR A 205 -24.04 -7.21 1.08
N THR A 206 -25.01 -8.10 0.93
CA THR A 206 -25.18 -8.92 -0.29
C THR A 206 -26.64 -8.98 -0.73
N ARG A 207 -26.90 -8.62 -2.00
CA ARG A 207 -28.20 -8.83 -2.67
C ARG A 207 -28.33 -10.26 -3.19
N ARG A 208 -29.57 -10.71 -3.39
CA ARG A 208 -29.92 -11.76 -4.35
C ARG A 208 -31.29 -11.45 -4.97
N GLU A 209 -31.49 -11.82 -6.23
CA GLU A 209 -32.70 -11.51 -7.01
C GLU A 209 -33.63 -12.73 -7.13
N ALA A 210 -34.88 -12.51 -7.57
CA ALA A 210 -35.90 -13.53 -7.77
C ALA A 210 -36.68 -13.30 -9.09
N PRO A 211 -37.20 -14.35 -9.75
CA PRO A 211 -37.87 -14.26 -11.06
C PRO A 211 -39.37 -13.88 -10.99
N VAL A 212 -40.00 -13.74 -12.16
CA VAL A 212 -41.21 -12.91 -12.39
C VAL A 212 -42.48 -13.71 -12.73
N GLY A 213 -43.64 -13.23 -12.26
CA GLY A 213 -44.98 -13.61 -12.70
C GLY A 213 -46.00 -12.49 -12.40
N ALA A 214 -47.02 -12.31 -13.25
CA ALA A 214 -48.00 -11.20 -13.22
C ALA A 214 -49.44 -11.71 -12.91
N PRO A 215 -50.48 -10.86 -12.67
CA PRO A 215 -50.54 -9.39 -12.78
C PRO A 215 -51.09 -8.66 -11.53
N SER A 216 -51.16 -7.32 -11.58
CA SER A 216 -51.78 -6.45 -10.57
C SER A 216 -53.32 -6.44 -10.64
N PRO A 217 -54.00 -6.10 -9.52
CA PRO A 217 -54.54 -4.73 -9.39
C PRO A 217 -54.07 -4.02 -8.11
N ALA A 218 -54.35 -2.73 -7.98
CA ALA A 218 -53.84 -1.87 -6.90
C ALA A 218 -54.87 -1.62 -5.77
N VAL A 219 -54.44 -1.78 -4.51
CA VAL A 219 -55.12 -1.27 -3.30
C VAL A 219 -54.08 -0.78 -2.28
N SER A 220 -54.44 0.24 -1.50
CA SER A 220 -53.67 0.95 -0.46
C SER A 220 -52.76 0.08 0.43
N SER A 221 -51.53 0.56 0.67
CA SER A 221 -50.56 -0.04 1.60
C SER A 221 -50.59 0.59 2.99
N VAL A 222 -51.71 0.46 3.70
CA VAL A 222 -51.82 0.72 5.14
C VAL A 222 -52.19 -0.60 5.84
N GLN A 223 -51.63 -0.86 7.03
CA GLN A 223 -51.69 -2.15 7.76
C GLN A 223 -50.74 -3.28 7.27
N LYS A 224 -49.44 -2.98 7.13
CA LYS A 224 -48.40 -4.03 7.31
C LYS A 224 -47.20 -3.65 8.21
N GLY A 225 -47.20 -2.46 8.81
CA GLY A 225 -46.16 -2.02 9.74
C GLY A 225 -46.32 -2.50 11.19
N GLN A 226 -47.55 -2.76 11.66
CA GLN A 226 -47.82 -2.96 13.09
C GLN A 226 -47.47 -4.37 13.64
N LEU A 227 -47.29 -5.38 12.79
CA LEU A 227 -46.90 -6.73 13.23
C LEU A 227 -45.38 -6.96 13.27
N ALA A 228 -44.58 -6.08 12.66
CA ALA A 228 -43.12 -6.07 12.86
C ALA A 228 -42.71 -5.37 14.17
N ALA A 229 -43.50 -4.39 14.63
CA ALA A 229 -43.22 -3.62 15.84
C ALA A 229 -43.30 -4.46 17.14
N ALA A 230 -44.24 -5.41 17.22
CA ALA A 230 -44.49 -6.21 18.42
C ALA A 230 -43.49 -7.36 18.64
N ALA A 231 -42.77 -7.80 17.60
CA ALA A 231 -41.74 -8.82 17.74
C ALA A 231 -40.40 -8.22 18.23
N LEU A 232 -40.11 -6.97 17.87
CA LEU A 232 -38.84 -6.31 18.21
C LEU A 232 -38.80 -5.84 19.68
N SER A 233 -39.95 -5.60 20.32
CA SER A 233 -40.02 -5.16 21.73
C SER A 233 -39.54 -6.22 22.71
N ASN A 234 -39.74 -7.52 22.41
CA ASN A 234 -39.47 -8.59 23.37
C ASN A 234 -38.02 -9.11 23.30
N ALA A 235 -37.29 -8.84 22.22
CA ALA A 235 -35.87 -9.18 22.09
C ALA A 235 -34.92 -8.23 22.85
N LEU A 236 -35.42 -7.09 23.35
CA LEU A 236 -34.66 -6.09 24.11
C LEU A 236 -34.65 -6.34 25.63
N ASN A 237 -35.38 -7.34 26.12
CA ASN A 237 -35.41 -7.71 27.55
C ASN A 237 -34.30 -8.69 27.97
N ALA A 238 -33.14 -8.66 27.29
CA ALA A 238 -31.90 -9.23 27.81
C ALA A 238 -31.19 -8.17 28.66
N THR A 239 -31.10 -8.39 29.98
CA THR A 239 -30.83 -7.33 30.98
C THR A 239 -29.37 -6.84 31.03
N ALA A 240 -28.87 -6.26 29.94
CA ALA A 240 -27.78 -5.28 30.02
C ALA A 240 -28.38 -3.96 30.49
N SER A 241 -28.04 -3.53 31.71
CA SER A 241 -28.49 -2.23 32.26
C SER A 241 -27.76 -1.07 31.57
N LEU A 242 -28.21 -0.72 30.37
CA LEU A 242 -27.98 0.61 29.81
C LEU A 242 -28.77 1.60 30.66
N GLY A 243 -28.07 2.25 31.60
CA GLY A 243 -28.67 3.22 32.51
C GLY A 243 -29.45 4.29 31.75
N SER A 244 -30.59 4.72 32.30
CA SER A 244 -31.43 5.73 31.66
C SER A 244 -30.63 7.03 31.46
N VAL A 245 -30.36 7.37 30.21
CA VAL A 245 -29.63 8.58 29.79
C VAL A 245 -30.48 9.80 30.13
N THR A 246 -30.27 10.36 31.32
CA THR A 246 -31.08 11.44 31.92
C THR A 246 -30.64 12.82 31.44
N GLY A 247 -30.76 13.06 30.13
CA GLY A 247 -30.51 14.37 29.53
C GLY A 247 -31.15 14.53 28.15
N SER A 248 -31.69 15.71 27.87
CA SER A 248 -32.06 16.16 26.53
C SER A 248 -31.40 17.51 26.25
N LEU A 249 -30.48 17.54 25.29
CA LEU A 249 -29.82 18.76 24.83
C LEU A 249 -30.42 19.21 23.50
N THR A 250 -30.99 20.41 23.48
CA THR A 250 -31.55 21.03 22.27
C THR A 250 -30.62 22.15 21.79
N LEU A 251 -29.91 21.90 20.69
CA LEU A 251 -29.12 22.92 20.00
C LEU A 251 -29.90 23.51 18.81
N PRO A 252 -29.73 24.81 18.48
CA PRO A 252 -30.34 25.40 17.28
C PRO A 252 -29.81 24.79 15.98
N GLY A 253 -30.66 24.76 14.95
CA GLY A 253 -30.27 24.36 13.60
C GLY A 253 -30.21 22.85 13.35
N SER A 254 -29.46 22.43 12.33
CA SER A 254 -29.31 21.03 11.91
C SER A 254 -27.93 20.48 12.25
N ALA A 255 -27.82 19.20 12.59
CA ALA A 255 -26.53 18.55 12.88
C ALA A 255 -25.57 18.57 11.68
N VAL A 256 -24.28 18.84 11.93
CA VAL A 256 -23.24 18.96 10.92
C VAL A 256 -21.97 18.19 11.29
N GLY A 257 -21.37 17.54 10.29
CA GLY A 257 -20.23 16.64 10.49
C GLY A 257 -20.59 15.30 11.14
N SER A 258 -19.58 14.51 11.47
CA SER A 258 -19.72 13.29 12.27
C SER A 258 -19.54 13.61 13.76
N PRO A 259 -20.26 12.94 14.68
CA PRO A 259 -19.98 13.06 16.11
C PRO A 259 -18.60 12.49 16.45
N VAL A 260 -17.94 13.05 17.46
CA VAL A 260 -16.52 12.78 17.75
C VAL A 260 -16.35 12.40 19.22
N LEU A 261 -15.86 11.19 19.49
CA LEU A 261 -15.64 10.67 20.84
C LEU A 261 -14.28 11.09 21.42
N SER A 262 -14.27 11.38 22.72
CA SER A 262 -13.07 11.59 23.54
C SER A 262 -12.28 10.28 23.75
N PRO A 263 -11.00 10.30 24.19
CA PRO A 263 -10.15 9.11 24.20
C PRO A 263 -10.61 8.01 25.15
N THR A 264 -11.38 8.35 26.19
CA THR A 264 -11.99 7.39 27.12
C THR A 264 -13.40 6.97 26.70
N GLY A 265 -13.96 7.53 25.62
CA GLY A 265 -15.35 7.35 25.21
C GLY A 265 -16.37 8.13 26.04
N ASN A 266 -16.00 8.70 27.20
CA ASN A 266 -16.90 9.35 28.17
C ASN A 266 -17.56 10.64 27.68
N HIS A 267 -17.13 11.20 26.55
CA HIS A 267 -17.70 12.42 25.98
C HIS A 267 -17.78 12.32 24.45
N SER A 268 -18.83 12.89 23.88
CA SER A 268 -19.07 13.01 22.44
C SER A 268 -19.32 14.47 22.08
N LEU A 269 -18.66 14.98 21.04
CA LEU A 269 -18.96 16.31 20.50
C LEU A 269 -20.10 16.23 19.49
N LEU A 270 -21.08 17.11 19.65
CA LEU A 270 -22.14 17.41 18.68
C LEU A 270 -21.96 18.84 18.15
N ALA A 271 -22.02 19.00 16.83
CA ALA A 271 -22.09 20.31 16.20
C ALA A 271 -23.40 20.45 15.41
N THR A 272 -24.02 21.63 15.47
CA THR A 272 -25.19 22.00 14.65
C THR A 272 -24.95 23.33 13.97
N TYR A 273 -25.59 23.56 12.82
CA TYR A 273 -25.58 24.84 12.11
C TYR A 273 -27.00 25.40 11.99
N ASP A 274 -27.20 26.61 12.50
CA ASP A 274 -28.41 27.40 12.26
C ASP A 274 -28.17 28.36 11.10
N SER A 275 -28.98 28.22 10.05
CA SER A 275 -28.95 29.11 8.89
C SER A 275 -29.61 30.47 9.14
N ALA A 276 -30.46 30.62 10.16
CA ALA A 276 -31.11 31.90 10.48
C ALA A 276 -30.12 32.88 11.16
N SER A 277 -29.39 32.42 12.17
CA SER A 277 -28.30 33.18 12.81
C SER A 277 -26.93 33.02 12.13
N SER A 278 -26.85 32.23 11.04
CA SER A 278 -25.60 31.88 10.33
C SER A 278 -24.48 31.45 11.28
N THR A 279 -24.81 30.65 12.29
CA THR A 279 -23.92 30.29 13.40
C THR A 279 -23.87 28.78 13.58
N THR A 280 -22.65 28.26 13.74
CA THR A 280 -22.40 26.89 14.19
C THR A 280 -22.34 26.85 15.71
N TYR A 281 -23.12 25.94 16.31
CA TYR A 281 -23.16 25.66 17.74
C TYR A 281 -22.43 24.34 18.00
N VAL A 282 -21.67 24.26 19.10
CA VAL A 282 -20.88 23.08 19.43
C VAL A 282 -21.01 22.76 20.91
N ALA A 283 -21.48 21.56 21.22
CA ALA A 283 -21.58 21.05 22.59
C ALA A 283 -20.72 19.79 22.74
N VAL A 284 -20.15 19.61 23.93
CA VAL A 284 -19.59 18.33 24.35
C VAL A 284 -20.58 17.69 25.31
N ILE A 285 -21.00 16.45 25.02
CA ILE A 285 -22.04 15.73 25.74
C ILE A 285 -21.38 14.57 26.47
N ASN A 286 -21.64 14.40 27.75
CA ASN A 286 -21.18 13.22 28.50
C ASN A 286 -21.97 11.99 28.04
N THR A 287 -21.28 10.92 27.64
CA THR A 287 -21.91 9.75 26.98
C THR A 287 -22.60 8.79 27.94
N SER A 288 -22.33 8.85 29.25
CA SER A 288 -23.05 8.03 30.24
C SER A 288 -24.28 8.73 30.84
N THR A 289 -24.36 10.07 30.78
CA THR A 289 -25.51 10.83 31.32
C THR A 289 -26.37 11.50 30.24
N GLY A 290 -25.82 11.78 29.06
CA GLY A 290 -26.48 12.57 28.01
C GLY A 290 -26.52 14.08 28.28
N VAL A 291 -25.86 14.55 29.34
CA VAL A 291 -25.85 15.96 29.77
C VAL A 291 -24.70 16.72 29.10
N GLU A 292 -24.92 18.00 28.77
CA GLU A 292 -23.86 18.88 28.27
C GLU A 292 -22.75 19.07 29.32
N THR A 293 -21.51 19.06 28.86
CA THR A 293 -20.30 19.29 29.64
C THR A 293 -19.70 20.62 29.19
N GLY A 294 -19.56 21.57 30.10
CA GLY A 294 -19.12 22.92 29.76
C GLY A 294 -20.27 23.81 29.31
N THR A 295 -20.07 24.55 28.21
CA THR A 295 -21.06 25.48 27.65
C THR A 295 -21.01 25.46 26.12
N THR A 296 -22.16 25.53 25.46
CA THR A 296 -22.24 25.49 24.00
C THR A 296 -21.41 26.62 23.36
N VAL A 297 -20.36 26.24 22.65
CA VAL A 297 -19.47 27.15 21.90
C VAL A 297 -20.20 27.63 20.65
N LYS A 298 -20.14 28.93 20.36
CA LYS A 298 -20.81 29.57 19.22
C LYS A 298 -19.76 30.14 18.26
N ILE A 299 -19.82 29.73 16.99
CA ILE A 299 -18.83 30.07 15.96
C ILE A 299 -19.56 30.61 14.72
N PRO A 300 -19.30 31.85 14.27
CA PRO A 300 -19.92 32.38 13.05
C PRO A 300 -19.61 31.55 11.80
N GLY A 301 -20.53 31.49 10.85
CA GLY A 301 -20.41 30.73 9.62
C GLY A 301 -20.79 29.26 9.75
N SER A 302 -20.81 28.57 8.60
CA SER A 302 -21.21 27.16 8.50
C SER A 302 -20.01 26.23 8.68
N ALA A 303 -20.20 25.09 9.37
CA ALA A 303 -19.15 24.10 9.60
C ALA A 303 -18.58 23.52 8.31
N VAL A 304 -17.25 23.39 8.24
CA VAL A 304 -16.54 22.84 7.08
C VAL A 304 -15.81 21.57 7.47
N GLY A 305 -16.33 20.43 6.99
CA GLY A 305 -15.85 19.10 7.36
C GLY A 305 -16.32 18.66 8.75
N SER A 306 -15.82 17.49 9.18
CA SER A 306 -16.01 17.01 10.56
C SER A 306 -14.98 17.62 11.51
N PRO A 307 -15.30 17.78 12.80
CA PRO A 307 -14.32 18.20 13.82
C PRO A 307 -13.10 17.26 13.86
N VAL A 308 -11.90 17.83 14.01
CA VAL A 308 -10.63 17.10 13.95
C VAL A 308 -10.01 16.99 15.35
N LEU A 309 -9.85 15.76 15.86
CA LEU A 309 -9.12 15.51 17.10
C LEU A 309 -7.61 15.72 16.91
N ASN A 310 -6.94 16.24 17.94
CA ASN A 310 -5.50 16.08 18.06
C ASN A 310 -5.13 14.59 18.35
N PRO A 311 -3.90 14.13 18.07
CA PRO A 311 -3.45 12.75 18.33
C PRO A 311 -3.67 12.25 19.77
N THR A 312 -3.55 13.11 20.78
CA THR A 312 -3.82 12.78 22.19
C THR A 312 -5.32 12.80 22.54
N ARG A 313 -6.17 13.20 21.59
CA ARG A 313 -7.62 13.41 21.67
C ARG A 313 -8.09 14.30 22.82
N SER A 314 -7.21 15.09 23.44
CA SER A 314 -7.57 16.04 24.52
C SER A 314 -8.26 17.30 24.00
N HIS A 315 -8.06 17.61 22.72
CA HIS A 315 -8.66 18.76 22.06
C HIS A 315 -9.19 18.37 20.69
N THR A 316 -10.29 19.01 20.31
CA THR A 316 -10.94 18.90 19.01
C THR A 316 -10.98 20.27 18.36
N LEU A 317 -10.79 20.30 17.05
CA LEU A 317 -10.70 21.52 16.26
C LEU A 317 -11.85 21.55 15.26
N LEU A 318 -12.75 22.51 15.40
CA LEU A 318 -13.82 22.74 14.44
C LEU A 318 -13.49 23.96 13.58
N THR A 319 -13.75 23.81 12.28
CA THR A 319 -13.56 24.87 11.28
C THR A 319 -14.93 25.28 10.75
N THR A 320 -15.18 26.58 10.60
CA THR A 320 -16.36 27.12 9.93
C THR A 320 -15.95 28.15 8.87
N TYR A 321 -16.83 28.40 7.90
CA TYR A 321 -16.66 29.46 6.92
C TYR A 321 -17.83 30.46 6.99
N ASP A 322 -17.48 31.71 7.27
CA ASP A 322 -18.38 32.86 7.20
C ASP A 322 -18.28 33.46 5.79
N SER A 323 -19.31 33.21 4.98
CA SER A 323 -19.38 33.67 3.59
C SER A 323 -19.74 35.15 3.44
N ALA A 324 -20.27 35.81 4.48
CA ALA A 324 -20.65 37.21 4.43
C ALA A 324 -19.41 38.13 4.50
N ILE A 325 -18.38 37.70 5.25
CA ILE A 325 -17.08 38.39 5.36
C ILE A 325 -15.91 37.56 4.79
N SER A 326 -16.20 36.56 3.96
CA SER A 326 -15.23 35.64 3.32
C SER A 326 -14.09 35.20 4.24
N THR A 327 -14.44 34.70 5.43
CA THR A 327 -13.48 34.40 6.51
C THR A 327 -13.69 33.00 7.05
N THR A 328 -12.62 32.21 7.09
CA THR A 328 -12.57 30.95 7.84
C THR A 328 -12.32 31.23 9.33
N ASN A 329 -13.09 30.58 10.19
CA ASN A 329 -12.90 30.58 11.64
C ASN A 329 -12.48 29.18 12.10
N VAL A 330 -11.57 29.09 13.07
CA VAL A 330 -11.24 27.83 13.78
C VAL A 330 -11.38 28.04 15.28
N ALA A 331 -12.12 27.17 15.94
CA ALA A 331 -12.15 27.05 17.39
C ALA A 331 -11.47 25.74 17.82
N VAL A 332 -10.73 25.80 18.92
CA VAL A 332 -10.14 24.64 19.59
C VAL A 332 -10.92 24.41 20.88
N ILE A 333 -11.43 23.21 21.11
CA ILE A 333 -12.33 22.88 22.23
C ILE A 333 -11.71 21.72 23.00
N ASN A 334 -11.69 21.82 24.33
CA ASN A 334 -11.21 20.76 25.21
C ASN A 334 -12.28 19.65 25.31
N THR A 335 -11.93 18.40 24.98
CA THR A 335 -12.89 17.29 24.88
C THR A 335 -13.33 16.70 26.22
N SER A 336 -12.75 17.14 27.34
CA SER A 336 -13.10 16.68 28.69
C SER A 336 -13.84 17.73 29.52
N THR A 337 -13.75 19.02 29.15
CA THR A 337 -14.47 20.12 29.82
C THR A 337 -15.51 20.80 28.94
N GLY A 338 -15.48 20.58 27.61
CA GLY A 338 -16.33 21.26 26.63
C GLY A 338 -16.03 22.75 26.43
N VAL A 339 -15.09 23.32 27.18
CA VAL A 339 -14.73 24.73 27.10
C VAL A 339 -13.88 24.99 25.86
N GLN A 340 -14.12 26.11 25.17
CA GLN A 340 -13.23 26.59 24.11
C GLN A 340 -11.88 27.02 24.70
N THR A 341 -10.80 26.44 24.19
CA THR A 341 -9.43 26.82 24.50
C THR A 341 -9.05 28.06 23.66
N GLY A 342 -8.62 29.14 24.32
CA GLY A 342 -8.17 30.36 23.66
C GLY A 342 -9.30 31.18 23.03
N ILE A 343 -9.08 31.68 21.82
CA ILE A 343 -10.05 32.48 21.05
C ILE A 343 -10.24 31.90 19.65
N THR A 344 -11.37 32.20 19.02
CA THR A 344 -11.66 31.77 17.65
C THR A 344 -10.71 32.42 16.66
N VAL A 345 -9.82 31.63 16.05
CA VAL A 345 -8.81 32.09 15.10
C VAL A 345 -9.47 32.40 13.76
N LYS A 346 -9.36 33.65 13.30
CA LYS A 346 -9.88 34.11 12.00
C LYS A 346 -8.77 34.17 10.94
N VAL A 347 -9.07 33.69 9.73
CA VAL A 347 -8.19 33.73 8.55
C VAL A 347 -9.01 34.04 7.29
N PRO A 348 -8.59 34.98 6.42
CA PRO A 348 -9.31 35.30 5.19
C PRO A 348 -9.41 34.13 4.20
N GLY A 349 -10.43 34.16 3.35
CA GLY A 349 -10.69 33.13 2.34
C GLY A 349 -11.37 31.88 2.92
N SER A 350 -11.71 30.95 2.02
CA SER A 350 -12.30 29.66 2.37
C SER A 350 -11.22 28.57 2.54
N THR A 351 -11.48 27.56 3.35
CA THR A 351 -10.59 26.41 3.58
C THR A 351 -10.19 25.70 2.28
N VAL A 352 -8.93 25.27 2.16
CA VAL A 352 -8.51 24.34 1.11
C VAL A 352 -7.91 23.08 1.75
N GLY A 353 -8.62 21.96 1.60
CA GLY A 353 -8.31 20.71 2.28
C GLY A 353 -8.70 20.71 3.77
N SER A 354 -8.31 19.65 4.48
CA SER A 354 -8.53 19.49 5.91
C SER A 354 -7.42 20.14 6.74
N LEU A 355 -7.69 20.44 8.01
CA LEU A 355 -6.67 20.80 9.00
C LEU A 355 -5.56 19.73 9.07
N VAL A 356 -4.30 20.15 8.94
CA VAL A 356 -3.15 19.23 9.06
C VAL A 356 -2.54 19.35 10.45
N VAL A 357 -2.89 18.42 11.33
CA VAL A 357 -2.34 18.35 12.69
C VAL A 357 -0.92 17.76 12.65
N SER A 358 0.00 18.35 13.40
CA SER A 358 1.37 17.86 13.56
C SER A 358 1.42 16.48 14.22
N PRO A 359 2.44 15.64 13.96
CA PRO A 359 2.56 14.30 14.55
C PRO A 359 2.60 14.30 16.09
N THR A 360 3.16 15.34 16.71
CA THR A 360 3.18 15.53 18.17
C THR A 360 1.84 16.02 18.74
N GLY A 361 0.91 16.41 17.87
CA GLY A 361 -0.37 17.01 18.21
C GLY A 361 -0.33 18.45 18.70
N SER A 362 0.85 19.06 18.86
CA SER A 362 1.04 20.35 19.52
C SER A 362 0.55 21.56 18.72
N HIS A 363 0.57 21.45 17.40
CA HIS A 363 0.08 22.47 16.46
C HIS A 363 -0.75 21.86 15.33
N THR A 364 -1.64 22.66 14.73
CA THR A 364 -2.27 22.37 13.43
C THR A 364 -1.93 23.45 12.42
N LEU A 365 -2.00 23.11 11.13
CA LEU A 365 -1.96 24.06 10.03
C LEU A 365 -3.36 24.18 9.43
N LEU A 366 -3.88 25.41 9.42
CA LEU A 366 -5.02 25.81 8.59
C LEU A 366 -4.49 26.42 7.30
N THR A 367 -5.05 26.00 6.17
CA THR A 367 -4.78 26.56 4.85
C THR A 367 -6.09 27.05 4.23
N THR A 368 -6.10 28.28 3.70
CA THR A 368 -7.25 28.88 3.02
C THR A 368 -6.85 29.49 1.67
N TYR A 369 -7.84 29.83 0.86
CA TYR A 369 -7.71 30.59 -0.38
C TYR A 369 -8.80 31.67 -0.45
N ASP A 370 -8.38 32.91 -0.69
CA ASP A 370 -9.26 34.00 -1.09
C ASP A 370 -9.21 34.17 -2.61
N SER A 371 -10.35 33.98 -3.26
CA SER A 371 -10.50 34.16 -4.70
C SER A 371 -10.58 35.63 -5.12
N ALA A 372 -10.87 36.57 -4.21
CA ALA A 372 -10.91 37.99 -4.53
C ALA A 372 -9.51 38.61 -4.62
N SER A 373 -8.60 38.25 -3.71
CA SER A 373 -7.19 38.65 -3.76
C SER A 373 -6.26 37.61 -4.42
N SER A 374 -6.81 36.52 -4.97
CA SER A 374 -6.08 35.38 -5.56
C SER A 374 -4.89 34.92 -4.69
N THR A 375 -5.10 34.87 -3.38
CA THR A 375 -4.07 34.65 -2.37
C THR A 375 -4.46 33.51 -1.45
N SER A 376 -3.55 32.56 -1.24
CA SER A 376 -3.67 31.56 -0.20
C SER A 376 -2.97 31.97 1.08
N TYR A 377 -3.56 31.58 2.22
CA TYR A 377 -3.07 31.91 3.55
C TYR A 377 -2.77 30.64 4.35
N VAL A 378 -1.73 30.69 5.17
CA VAL A 378 -1.42 29.66 6.17
C VAL A 378 -1.43 30.27 7.55
N ALA A 379 -2.20 29.68 8.45
CA ALA A 379 -2.11 29.96 9.88
C ALA A 379 -1.73 28.68 10.61
N VAL A 380 -0.72 28.78 11.48
CA VAL A 380 -0.41 27.72 12.44
C VAL A 380 -1.15 28.04 13.74
N ILE A 381 -1.78 27.04 14.35
CA ILE A 381 -2.56 27.20 15.59
C ILE A 381 -2.02 26.21 16.61
N ASN A 382 -1.65 26.69 17.80
CA ASN A 382 -1.24 25.82 18.90
C ASN A 382 -2.49 25.15 19.49
N THR A 383 -2.50 23.82 19.60
CA THR A 383 -3.68 23.04 20.01
C THR A 383 -3.93 23.04 21.52
N ALA A 384 -2.91 23.36 22.32
CA ALA A 384 -2.99 23.41 23.78
C ALA A 384 -3.42 24.79 24.31
N THR A 385 -3.24 25.85 23.52
CA THR A 385 -3.67 27.22 23.87
C THR A 385 -4.80 27.75 22.99
N GLY A 386 -5.09 27.11 21.85
CA GLY A 386 -6.07 27.57 20.86
C GLY A 386 -5.66 28.84 20.10
N ILE A 387 -4.47 29.39 20.36
CA ILE A 387 -4.01 30.67 19.81
C ILE A 387 -3.21 30.46 18.53
N LYS A 388 -3.40 31.36 17.55
CA LYS A 388 -2.61 31.41 16.33
C LYS A 388 -1.14 31.68 16.66
N THR A 389 -0.27 30.77 16.27
CA THR A 389 1.18 30.89 16.37
C THR A 389 1.68 31.78 15.23
N GLY A 390 2.42 32.84 15.56
CA GLY A 390 3.04 33.73 14.58
C GLY A 390 2.08 34.55 13.72
N THR A 391 2.58 35.00 12.57
CA THR A 391 1.81 35.74 11.56
C THR A 391 1.23 34.80 10.51
N THR A 392 0.07 35.14 9.94
CA THR A 392 -0.51 34.39 8.82
C THR A 392 0.35 34.60 7.57
N VAL A 393 1.02 33.54 7.10
CA VAL A 393 1.82 33.56 5.87
C VAL A 393 0.90 33.64 4.65
N LYS A 394 1.32 34.35 3.60
CA LYS A 394 0.56 34.57 2.36
C LYS A 394 1.35 34.08 1.14
N LEU A 395 0.69 33.43 0.19
CA LEU A 395 1.28 32.98 -1.08
C LEU A 395 0.32 33.32 -2.25
N PRO A 396 0.83 33.72 -3.44
CA PRO A 396 -0.01 33.92 -4.61
C PRO A 396 -0.61 32.61 -5.12
N GLY A 397 -1.79 32.69 -5.73
CA GLY A 397 -2.47 31.55 -6.34
C GLY A 397 -3.14 30.61 -5.34
N SER A 398 -3.75 29.55 -5.86
CA SER A 398 -4.49 28.55 -5.07
C SER A 398 -3.61 27.35 -4.71
N VAL A 399 -3.95 26.64 -3.64
CA VAL A 399 -3.16 25.53 -3.09
C VAL A 399 -3.20 24.29 -3.98
N VAL A 400 -2.05 23.63 -4.13
CA VAL A 400 -1.90 22.39 -4.90
C VAL A 400 -1.49 21.25 -3.96
N GLY A 401 -2.37 20.26 -3.83
CA GLY A 401 -2.20 19.13 -2.92
C GLY A 401 -2.34 19.51 -1.44
N SER A 402 -1.97 18.58 -0.55
CA SER A 402 -1.97 18.83 0.90
C SER A 402 -0.61 19.38 1.37
N PRO A 403 -0.58 20.20 2.44
CA PRO A 403 0.66 20.58 3.13
C PRO A 403 1.46 19.34 3.59
N VAL A 404 2.76 19.31 3.34
CA VAL A 404 3.65 18.18 3.68
C VAL A 404 4.43 18.49 4.95
N VAL A 405 4.02 17.90 6.08
CA VAL A 405 4.68 18.12 7.39
C VAL A 405 5.93 17.23 7.54
N GLY A 406 6.97 17.76 8.19
CA GLY A 406 8.21 17.05 8.50
C GLY A 406 8.04 15.99 9.61
N PRO A 407 8.98 15.04 9.76
CA PRO A 407 8.85 13.95 10.74
C PRO A 407 8.73 14.46 12.18
N THR A 408 9.47 15.53 12.49
CA THR A 408 9.49 16.20 13.80
C THR A 408 8.33 17.16 14.02
N GLY A 409 7.44 17.35 13.05
CA GLY A 409 6.37 18.37 13.09
C GLY A 409 6.83 19.81 12.84
N ASN A 410 8.09 20.17 13.16
CA ASN A 410 8.61 21.56 13.22
C ASN A 410 8.58 22.36 11.90
N HIS A 411 8.47 21.69 10.75
CA HIS A 411 8.37 22.35 9.44
C HIS A 411 7.26 21.71 8.61
N ALA A 412 6.64 22.49 7.73
CA ALA A 412 5.72 22.00 6.69
C ALA A 412 6.00 22.69 5.35
N LEU A 413 5.87 21.97 4.24
CA LEU A 413 5.90 22.56 2.90
C LEU A 413 4.48 22.81 2.40
N LEU A 414 4.19 24.02 1.94
CA LEU A 414 3.00 24.32 1.14
C LEU A 414 3.39 24.59 -0.31
N THR A 415 2.54 24.14 -1.24
CA THR A 415 2.62 24.47 -2.67
C THR A 415 1.36 25.22 -3.09
N THR A 416 1.51 26.30 -3.84
CA THR A 416 0.41 26.97 -4.55
C THR A 416 0.72 27.07 -6.05
N TYR A 417 -0.29 27.42 -6.84
CA TYR A 417 -0.20 27.72 -8.26
C TYR A 417 -1.02 28.96 -8.60
N ASP A 418 -0.37 29.98 -9.14
CA ASP A 418 -1.03 31.10 -9.78
C ASP A 418 -1.20 30.80 -11.27
N SER A 419 -2.45 30.75 -11.72
CA SER A 419 -2.80 30.56 -13.12
C SER A 419 -2.53 31.80 -13.99
N ALA A 420 -2.52 33.00 -13.41
CA ALA A 420 -2.29 34.24 -14.15
C ALA A 420 -0.82 34.40 -14.58
N SER A 421 0.12 34.17 -13.66
CA SER A 421 1.56 34.09 -13.97
C SER A 421 2.05 32.69 -14.38
N SER A 422 1.16 31.70 -14.42
CA SER A 422 1.48 30.28 -14.69
C SER A 422 2.69 29.79 -13.89
N THR A 423 2.71 30.10 -12.59
CA THR A 423 3.85 29.88 -11.69
C THR A 423 3.40 29.15 -10.43
N SER A 424 4.10 28.08 -10.05
CA SER A 424 3.95 27.45 -8.74
C SER A 424 4.93 28.02 -7.73
N TYR A 425 4.43 28.25 -6.52
CA TYR A 425 5.19 28.76 -5.38
C TYR A 425 5.30 27.68 -4.31
N VAL A 426 6.47 27.52 -3.70
CA VAL A 426 6.65 26.69 -2.51
C VAL A 426 7.25 27.50 -1.38
N ALA A 427 6.66 27.36 -0.20
CA ALA A 427 7.17 27.91 1.04
C ALA A 427 7.34 26.79 2.07
N VAL A 428 8.40 26.88 2.87
CA VAL A 428 8.52 26.11 4.10
C VAL A 428 8.00 26.98 5.24
N ILE A 429 7.08 26.45 6.03
CA ILE A 429 6.50 27.09 7.22
C ILE A 429 7.16 26.45 8.44
N ASN A 430 7.74 27.25 9.34
CA ASN A 430 8.14 26.78 10.66
C ASN A 430 6.88 26.73 11.54
N THR A 431 6.54 25.55 12.05
CA THR A 431 5.29 25.33 12.79
C THR A 431 5.41 25.72 14.27
N THR A 432 6.62 25.77 14.81
CA THR A 432 6.90 26.23 16.17
C THR A 432 6.77 27.75 16.31
N THR A 433 7.18 28.51 15.28
CA THR A 433 7.09 29.99 15.26
C THR A 433 5.90 30.53 14.46
N GLY A 434 5.30 29.72 13.59
CA GLY A 434 4.25 30.13 12.66
C GLY A 434 4.73 30.94 11.45
N THR A 435 6.04 31.18 11.32
CA THR A 435 6.60 32.04 10.27
C THR A 435 7.08 31.24 9.04
N GLN A 436 7.19 31.89 7.88
CA GLN A 436 7.91 31.29 6.76
C GLN A 436 9.40 31.09 7.14
N THR A 437 9.96 29.96 6.75
CA THR A 437 11.40 29.66 6.76
C THR A 437 11.95 29.99 5.38
N GLY A 438 12.99 30.81 5.30
CA GLY A 438 13.62 31.17 4.02
C GLY A 438 12.71 31.92 3.04
N THR A 439 13.11 31.90 1.76
CA THR A 439 12.43 32.59 0.66
C THR A 439 11.49 31.66 -0.11
N THR A 440 10.36 32.17 -0.57
CA THR A 440 9.42 31.42 -1.40
C THR A 440 10.06 31.01 -2.74
N VAL A 441 10.20 29.70 -2.95
CA VAL A 441 10.72 29.08 -4.17
C VAL A 441 9.68 29.21 -5.28
N LYS A 442 10.09 29.48 -6.52
CA LYS A 442 9.20 29.74 -7.68
C LYS A 442 9.61 28.91 -8.88
N LEU A 443 8.68 28.14 -9.46
CA LEU A 443 8.90 27.34 -10.67
C LEU A 443 7.83 27.62 -11.73
N PRO A 444 8.17 27.60 -13.03
CA PRO A 444 7.18 27.68 -14.10
C PRO A 444 6.23 26.47 -14.10
N GLY A 445 4.97 26.71 -14.41
CA GLY A 445 3.94 25.68 -14.54
C GLY A 445 3.34 25.22 -13.22
N SER A 446 2.37 24.31 -13.33
CA SER A 446 1.65 23.78 -12.17
C SER A 446 2.40 22.59 -11.56
N ALA A 447 2.34 22.47 -10.23
CA ALA A 447 2.95 21.37 -9.49
C ALA A 447 2.29 20.01 -9.79
N VAL A 448 3.13 19.00 -9.96
CA VAL A 448 2.71 17.63 -10.30
C VAL A 448 2.74 16.78 -9.03
N GLY A 449 1.66 16.90 -8.25
CA GLY A 449 1.52 16.33 -6.91
C GLY A 449 2.10 17.20 -5.80
N SER A 450 1.98 16.73 -4.55
CA SER A 450 2.65 17.36 -3.40
C SER A 450 4.17 17.15 -3.45
N PRO A 451 4.99 18.03 -2.85
CA PRO A 451 6.45 17.88 -2.80
C PRO A 451 6.86 16.56 -2.15
N LEU A 452 7.70 15.78 -2.85
CA LEU A 452 8.25 14.54 -2.32
C LEU A 452 9.33 14.86 -1.29
N ARG A 453 9.29 14.28 -0.09
CA ARG A 453 10.29 14.52 0.96
C ARG A 453 11.36 13.43 0.95
N SER A 454 12.61 13.78 1.28
CA SER A 454 13.67 12.78 1.52
C SER A 454 13.36 11.93 2.78
N PRO A 455 13.96 10.73 2.89
CA PRO A 455 13.82 9.87 4.07
C PRO A 455 14.21 10.57 5.38
N ASP A 456 15.33 11.31 5.38
CA ASP A 456 15.81 12.08 6.53
C ASP A 456 15.00 13.36 6.84
N GLY A 457 14.06 13.71 5.95
CA GLY A 457 13.22 14.89 6.05
C GLY A 457 13.90 16.24 5.76
N ARG A 458 15.21 16.28 5.47
CA ARG A 458 16.01 17.52 5.29
C ARG A 458 16.01 18.07 3.85
N ARG A 459 15.39 17.35 2.91
CA ARG A 459 15.18 17.78 1.53
C ARG A 459 13.74 17.53 1.10
N ALA A 460 13.28 18.35 0.16
CA ALA A 460 12.08 18.06 -0.62
C ALA A 460 12.36 18.29 -2.11
N LEU A 461 11.75 17.48 -2.97
CA LEU A 461 11.76 17.63 -4.42
C LEU A 461 10.39 18.16 -4.86
N LEU A 462 10.38 19.37 -5.41
CA LEU A 462 9.22 19.93 -6.12
C LEU A 462 9.37 19.64 -7.61
N THR A 463 8.31 19.15 -8.25
CA THR A 463 8.22 18.97 -9.70
C THR A 463 7.01 19.76 -10.23
N THR A 464 7.21 20.57 -11.27
CA THR A 464 6.14 21.31 -11.98
C THR A 464 6.21 21.04 -13.48
N SER A 465 5.14 21.35 -14.22
CA SER A 465 5.05 21.12 -15.67
C SER A 465 4.29 22.22 -16.40
N VAL A 466 4.84 22.69 -17.53
CA VAL A 466 4.18 23.60 -18.50
C VAL A 466 4.83 23.48 -19.88
N GLY A 467 4.05 23.66 -20.95
CA GLY A 467 4.57 23.78 -22.32
C GLY A 467 5.31 22.54 -22.87
N GLY A 468 5.12 21.37 -22.26
CA GLY A 468 5.89 20.16 -22.62
C GLY A 468 7.28 20.09 -21.98
N TYR A 469 7.54 20.92 -20.95
CA TYR A 469 8.72 20.87 -20.11
C TYR A 469 8.35 20.59 -18.66
N THR A 470 9.24 19.88 -17.98
CA THR A 470 9.19 19.61 -16.54
C THR A 470 10.27 20.43 -15.85
N TYR A 471 9.94 21.09 -14.75
CA TYR A 471 10.89 21.84 -13.93
C TYR A 471 10.99 21.19 -12.54
N VAL A 472 12.20 21.12 -12.01
CA VAL A 472 12.46 20.42 -10.75
C VAL A 472 13.36 21.27 -9.85
N ALA A 473 12.99 21.40 -8.58
CA ALA A 473 13.79 22.07 -7.57
C ALA A 473 13.95 21.19 -6.33
N VAL A 474 15.16 21.19 -5.76
CA VAL A 474 15.43 20.63 -4.45
C VAL A 474 15.34 21.76 -3.43
N VAL A 475 14.55 21.59 -2.37
CA VAL A 475 14.41 22.55 -1.27
C VAL A 475 15.10 21.98 -0.02
N ASN A 476 15.96 22.78 0.61
CA ASN A 476 16.54 22.49 1.91
C ASN A 476 15.51 22.86 3.00
N THR A 477 14.93 21.87 3.67
CA THR A 477 13.76 22.09 4.54
C THR A 477 14.08 22.80 5.87
N PRO A 478 15.23 22.56 6.55
CA PRO A 478 15.67 23.40 7.66
C PRO A 478 15.84 24.90 7.35
N THR A 479 16.29 25.26 6.14
CA THR A 479 16.58 26.67 5.77
C THR A 479 15.49 27.33 4.92
N GLY A 480 14.59 26.53 4.34
CA GLY A 480 13.58 26.98 3.38
C GLY A 480 14.14 27.47 2.03
N THR A 481 15.44 27.31 1.79
CA THR A 481 16.10 27.77 0.55
C THR A 481 16.09 26.69 -0.53
N GLN A 482 16.04 27.10 -1.80
CA GLN A 482 16.35 26.18 -2.90
C GLN A 482 17.84 25.80 -2.86
N THR A 483 18.10 24.50 -3.01
CA THR A 483 19.43 23.93 -3.24
C THR A 483 19.70 23.95 -4.75
N GLY A 484 20.82 24.53 -5.16
CA GLY A 484 21.22 24.59 -6.57
C GLY A 484 20.30 25.48 -7.43
N THR A 485 20.15 25.12 -8.69
CA THR A 485 19.35 25.82 -9.70
C THR A 485 18.23 24.92 -10.20
N THR A 486 17.10 25.47 -10.64
CA THR A 486 15.98 24.68 -11.16
C THR A 486 16.41 23.86 -12.37
N VAL A 487 16.27 22.54 -12.28
CA VAL A 487 16.56 21.61 -13.38
C VAL A 487 15.38 21.61 -14.34
N THR A 488 15.65 21.85 -15.63
CA THR A 488 14.62 21.80 -16.69
C THR A 488 14.81 20.55 -17.53
N LEU A 489 13.73 19.79 -17.74
CA LEU A 489 13.70 18.55 -18.51
C LEU A 489 12.67 18.67 -19.65
N SER A 490 12.93 18.00 -20.78
CA SER A 490 11.94 17.89 -21.86
C SER A 490 10.95 16.77 -21.59
N GLY A 491 9.68 16.97 -21.98
CA GLY A 491 8.57 16.07 -21.67
C GLY A 491 7.82 16.48 -20.40
N ILE A 492 6.62 15.93 -20.25
CA ILE A 492 5.81 15.99 -19.02
C ILE A 492 6.26 14.87 -18.06
N PRO A 493 6.02 14.96 -16.73
CA PRO A 493 6.40 13.88 -15.82
C PRO A 493 5.70 12.55 -16.15
N GLY A 494 6.41 11.44 -15.93
CA GLY A 494 5.91 10.08 -16.07
C GLY A 494 5.37 9.55 -14.74
N ALA A 495 6.09 8.59 -14.14
CA ALA A 495 5.84 8.20 -12.75
C ALA A 495 6.30 9.30 -11.78
N ALA A 496 5.77 9.24 -10.56
CA ALA A 496 6.27 10.03 -9.43
C ALA A 496 7.78 9.84 -9.24
N ALA A 497 8.46 10.88 -8.77
CA ALA A 497 9.87 10.80 -8.40
C ALA A 497 10.10 9.81 -7.24
N VAL A 498 11.32 9.30 -7.12
CA VAL A 498 11.74 8.41 -6.02
C VAL A 498 13.10 8.87 -5.48
N PHE A 499 13.24 8.99 -4.16
CA PHE A 499 14.54 9.20 -3.52
C PHE A 499 15.29 7.88 -3.35
N SER A 500 16.62 7.91 -3.40
CA SER A 500 17.45 6.84 -2.85
C SER A 500 17.23 6.71 -1.33
N PRO A 501 17.48 5.53 -0.71
CA PRO A 501 17.21 5.32 0.72
C PRO A 501 18.01 6.23 1.67
N ASP A 502 19.18 6.69 1.23
CA ASP A 502 20.02 7.69 1.93
C ASP A 502 19.60 9.15 1.65
N GLY A 503 18.63 9.37 0.76
CA GLY A 503 18.16 10.68 0.34
C GLY A 503 19.11 11.49 -0.56
N SER A 504 20.31 10.98 -0.89
CA SER A 504 21.33 11.73 -1.64
C SER A 504 21.03 11.90 -3.14
N ARG A 505 20.18 11.02 -3.70
CA ARG A 505 19.74 11.02 -5.09
C ARG A 505 18.22 11.06 -5.17
N ALA A 506 17.70 11.66 -6.23
CA ALA A 506 16.30 11.50 -6.63
C ALA A 506 16.22 11.15 -8.12
N LEU A 507 15.49 10.07 -8.44
CA LEU A 507 15.14 9.70 -9.80
C LEU A 507 13.83 10.39 -10.20
N LEU A 508 13.76 10.89 -11.43
CA LEU A 508 12.54 11.37 -12.05
C LEU A 508 12.46 10.85 -13.50
N THR A 509 11.24 10.62 -13.97
CA THR A 509 10.97 10.26 -15.37
C THR A 509 10.12 11.32 -16.03
N THR A 510 10.39 11.62 -17.29
CA THR A 510 9.51 12.41 -18.15
C THR A 510 9.19 11.64 -19.42
N TYR A 511 8.07 11.96 -20.09
CA TYR A 511 7.69 11.42 -21.38
C TYR A 511 7.47 12.53 -22.39
N SER A 512 8.01 12.36 -23.60
CA SER A 512 7.84 13.29 -24.72
C SER A 512 7.13 12.58 -25.87
N SER A 513 5.84 12.89 -26.05
CA SER A 513 5.01 12.35 -27.14
C SER A 513 5.58 12.72 -28.52
N ALA A 514 6.19 13.90 -28.66
CA ALA A 514 6.86 14.33 -29.89
C ALA A 514 8.13 13.52 -30.22
N ARG A 515 8.70 12.79 -29.25
CA ARG A 515 9.86 11.88 -29.43
C ARG A 515 9.48 10.40 -29.32
N GLY A 516 8.24 10.08 -28.92
CA GLY A 516 7.81 8.71 -28.60
C GLY A 516 8.65 8.05 -27.50
N ALA A 517 9.19 8.83 -26.54
CA ALA A 517 10.25 8.38 -25.64
C ALA A 517 10.15 8.93 -24.22
N THR A 518 10.52 8.10 -23.26
CA THR A 518 10.76 8.47 -21.86
C THR A 518 12.21 8.91 -21.65
N SER A 519 12.42 9.97 -20.88
CA SER A 519 13.73 10.37 -20.39
C SER A 519 13.81 10.12 -18.88
N VAL A 520 14.93 9.58 -18.42
CA VAL A 520 15.25 9.37 -17.01
C VAL A 520 16.28 10.40 -16.58
N ALA A 521 15.96 11.14 -15.52
CA ALA A 521 16.84 12.10 -14.88
C ALA A 521 17.21 11.60 -13.48
N VAL A 522 18.47 11.80 -13.09
CA VAL A 522 18.93 11.59 -11.72
C VAL A 522 19.47 12.90 -11.18
N ILE A 523 18.95 13.33 -10.03
CA ILE A 523 19.25 14.61 -9.38
C ILE A 523 20.08 14.34 -8.13
N ASP A 524 21.23 15.00 -8.02
CA ASP A 524 21.98 15.11 -6.77
C ASP A 524 21.24 16.10 -5.84
N THR A 525 20.83 15.63 -4.67
CA THR A 525 20.00 16.39 -3.72
C THR A 525 20.81 17.25 -2.75
N GLN A 526 22.15 17.10 -2.77
CA GLN A 526 23.08 17.91 -1.99
C GLN A 526 23.42 19.20 -2.73
N ILE A 527 23.60 19.14 -4.06
CA ILE A 527 23.93 20.31 -4.91
C ILE A 527 22.78 20.81 -5.79
N GLY A 528 21.67 20.08 -5.90
CA GLY A 528 20.48 20.50 -6.66
C GLY A 528 20.72 20.59 -8.17
N LYS A 529 21.39 19.57 -8.74
CA LYS A 529 21.72 19.47 -10.17
C LYS A 529 21.55 18.04 -10.65
N LEU A 530 21.53 17.83 -11.96
CA LEU A 530 21.61 16.48 -12.53
C LEU A 530 22.98 15.85 -12.18
N ALA A 531 22.96 14.58 -11.77
CA ALA A 531 24.16 13.77 -11.53
C ALA A 531 24.88 13.37 -12.84
N GLY A 532 24.19 13.47 -13.97
CA GLY A 532 24.71 13.18 -15.30
C GLY A 532 23.71 13.50 -16.42
N PRO A 533 23.97 13.08 -17.67
CA PRO A 533 23.05 13.27 -18.79
C PRO A 533 21.76 12.44 -18.59
N THR A 534 20.64 12.93 -19.10
CA THR A 534 19.37 12.19 -19.07
C THR A 534 19.42 10.98 -20.01
N VAL A 535 19.14 9.79 -19.49
CA VAL A 535 19.05 8.55 -20.30
C VAL A 535 17.70 8.52 -21.02
N THR A 536 17.69 8.32 -22.34
CA THR A 536 16.45 8.29 -23.13
C THR A 536 16.13 6.87 -23.59
N LEU A 537 14.90 6.43 -23.36
CA LEU A 537 14.37 5.12 -23.72
C LEU A 537 13.15 5.31 -24.62
N ALA A 538 13.09 4.60 -25.75
CA ALA A 538 11.89 4.60 -26.60
C ALA A 538 10.70 3.99 -25.83
N GLY A 539 9.52 4.57 -26.00
CA GLY A 539 8.28 4.10 -25.39
C GLY A 539 7.73 4.95 -24.26
N ASN A 540 6.60 4.48 -23.75
CA ASN A 540 5.98 4.96 -22.51
C ASN A 540 6.56 4.19 -21.32
N LEU A 541 6.52 4.78 -20.13
CA LEU A 541 7.03 4.15 -18.91
C LEU A 541 6.13 3.01 -18.42
N GLU A 542 6.73 1.84 -18.19
CA GLU A 542 6.08 0.65 -17.61
C GLU A 542 6.36 0.60 -16.09
N GLY A 543 5.51 1.29 -15.31
CA GLY A 543 5.58 1.35 -13.85
C GLY A 543 6.62 2.34 -13.27
N SER A 544 6.63 2.50 -11.95
CA SER A 544 7.61 3.36 -11.28
C SER A 544 9.03 2.77 -11.33
N PRO A 545 10.09 3.59 -11.44
CA PRO A 545 11.47 3.13 -11.33
C PRO A 545 11.74 2.36 -10.03
N LEU A 546 12.46 1.23 -10.13
CA LEU A 546 12.76 0.35 -9.00
C LEU A 546 14.22 0.52 -8.56
N LEU A 547 14.43 1.11 -7.39
CA LEU A 547 15.77 1.24 -6.77
C LEU A 547 16.22 -0.09 -6.14
N ASN A 548 17.51 -0.38 -6.21
CA ASN A 548 18.12 -1.45 -5.41
C ASN A 548 18.19 -1.04 -3.92
N PRO A 549 18.35 -1.99 -2.97
CA PRO A 549 18.35 -1.66 -1.53
C PRO A 549 19.43 -0.66 -1.08
N ALA A 550 20.54 -0.55 -1.83
CA ALA A 550 21.61 0.41 -1.59
C ALA A 550 21.38 1.79 -2.23
N GLY A 551 20.30 1.98 -3.00
CA GLY A 551 20.02 3.20 -3.76
C GLY A 551 20.96 3.51 -4.93
N SER A 552 22.05 2.74 -5.11
CA SER A 552 23.09 2.95 -6.12
C SER A 552 22.66 2.64 -7.56
N ARG A 553 21.53 1.94 -7.74
CA ARG A 553 21.03 1.48 -9.04
C ARG A 553 19.52 1.60 -9.11
N ALA A 554 18.99 2.06 -10.24
CA ALA A 554 17.56 2.04 -10.54
C ALA A 554 17.27 1.27 -11.84
N LEU A 555 16.31 0.36 -11.81
CA LEU A 555 15.78 -0.30 -13.00
C LEU A 555 14.59 0.51 -13.54
N VAL A 556 14.59 0.77 -14.85
CA VAL A 556 13.52 1.48 -15.56
C VAL A 556 13.07 0.66 -16.76
N SER A 557 11.77 0.43 -16.86
CA SER A 557 11.10 -0.29 -17.94
C SER A 557 10.26 0.64 -18.81
N THR A 558 10.26 0.45 -20.12
CA THR A 558 9.37 1.15 -21.07
C THR A 558 8.76 0.19 -22.09
N SER A 559 7.61 0.53 -22.67
CA SER A 559 6.97 -0.21 -23.76
C SER A 559 6.80 0.63 -25.03
N PHE A 560 7.18 0.05 -26.16
CA PHE A 560 7.04 0.58 -27.51
C PHE A 560 7.02 -0.61 -28.48
N ASP A 561 6.36 -0.49 -29.64
CA ASP A 561 6.27 -1.54 -30.69
C ASP A 561 5.80 -2.96 -30.29
N GLY A 562 5.40 -3.16 -29.03
CA GLY A 562 5.15 -4.49 -28.46
C GLY A 562 6.35 -5.09 -27.73
N SER A 563 7.53 -4.46 -27.80
CA SER A 563 8.71 -4.84 -27.01
C SER A 563 8.83 -4.02 -25.71
N THR A 564 9.01 -4.72 -24.59
CA THR A 564 9.45 -4.09 -23.35
C THR A 564 10.94 -3.84 -23.41
N ARG A 565 11.38 -2.64 -23.05
CA ARG A 565 12.78 -2.23 -22.93
C ARG A 565 13.10 -2.06 -21.46
N VAL A 566 14.26 -2.53 -21.02
CA VAL A 566 14.71 -2.40 -19.63
C VAL A 566 16.13 -1.82 -19.62
N ALA A 567 16.32 -0.77 -18.83
CA ALA A 567 17.63 -0.17 -18.58
C ALA A 567 17.91 -0.11 -17.08
N VAL A 568 19.19 -0.22 -16.73
CA VAL A 568 19.69 -0.01 -15.38
C VAL A 568 20.45 1.31 -15.35
N ILE A 569 20.12 2.17 -14.40
CA ILE A 569 20.70 3.50 -14.23
C ILE A 569 21.61 3.49 -13.00
N ASP A 570 22.87 3.87 -13.18
CA ASP A 570 23.78 4.21 -12.09
C ASP A 570 23.34 5.56 -11.50
N THR A 571 22.86 5.54 -10.25
CA THR A 571 22.28 6.74 -9.63
C THR A 571 23.34 7.74 -9.17
N GLN A 572 24.60 7.34 -9.06
CA GLN A 572 25.69 8.21 -8.64
C GLN A 572 26.19 9.10 -9.78
N THR A 573 26.15 8.60 -11.02
CA THR A 573 26.62 9.25 -12.24
C THR A 573 25.49 9.65 -13.20
N GLY A 574 24.24 9.28 -12.90
CA GLY A 574 23.06 9.49 -13.74
C GLY A 574 23.04 8.73 -15.07
N ARG A 575 24.06 7.90 -15.35
CA ARG A 575 24.26 7.21 -16.63
C ARG A 575 23.62 5.82 -16.63
N GLN A 576 23.33 5.31 -17.81
CA GLN A 576 22.96 3.91 -17.98
C GLN A 576 24.16 2.99 -17.73
N ALA A 577 23.96 1.95 -16.94
CA ALA A 577 24.85 0.80 -16.82
C ALA A 577 24.43 -0.26 -17.85
N GLY A 578 25.40 -0.84 -18.55
CA GLY A 578 25.16 -1.84 -19.59
C GLY A 578 24.42 -1.28 -20.81
N THR A 579 23.82 -2.18 -21.59
CA THR A 579 22.98 -1.86 -22.76
C THR A 579 21.50 -1.96 -22.40
N THR A 580 20.62 -1.41 -23.23
CA THR A 580 19.17 -1.57 -23.03
C THR A 580 18.76 -2.97 -23.43
N ILE A 581 18.20 -3.72 -22.48
CA ILE A 581 17.72 -5.09 -22.68
C ILE A 581 16.35 -5.02 -23.36
N LEU A 582 16.18 -5.77 -24.45
CA LEU A 582 14.95 -5.80 -25.24
C LEU A 582 14.22 -7.14 -25.08
N LEU A 583 12.99 -7.07 -24.60
CA LEU A 583 12.07 -8.19 -24.44
C LEU A 583 10.93 -8.04 -25.46
N THR A 584 11.19 -8.43 -26.70
CA THR A 584 10.21 -8.39 -27.80
C THR A 584 9.09 -9.40 -27.58
N TYR A 585 7.85 -8.95 -27.72
CA TYR A 585 6.70 -9.82 -27.91
C TYR A 585 6.69 -10.31 -29.36
N ASN A 586 7.22 -11.51 -29.59
CA ASN A 586 7.04 -12.20 -30.86
C ASN A 586 5.57 -12.60 -31.00
N HIS A 587 4.82 -11.90 -31.85
CA HIS A 587 3.59 -12.46 -32.41
C HIS A 587 3.97 -13.32 -33.63
N ASP A 588 4.55 -14.49 -33.38
CA ASP A 588 4.92 -15.42 -34.45
C ASP A 588 3.63 -15.81 -35.22
N GLU A 589 3.59 -15.57 -36.54
CA GLU A 589 2.34 -15.67 -37.33
C GLU A 589 1.88 -17.12 -37.62
N GLU A 590 2.64 -18.13 -37.18
CA GLU A 590 2.31 -19.55 -37.34
C GLU A 590 1.31 -20.05 -36.30
N ARG A 591 0.02 -19.75 -36.56
CA ARG A 591 -1.17 -20.55 -36.17
C ARG A 591 -1.14 -21.18 -34.76
N ASP A 592 -1.35 -20.35 -33.74
CA ASP A 592 -2.34 -20.57 -32.65
C ASP A 592 -2.27 -19.40 -31.65
N GLU A 593 -3.32 -19.18 -30.85
CA GLU A 593 -3.44 -18.06 -29.89
C GLU A 593 -2.56 -18.19 -28.62
N LYS A 594 -1.37 -18.78 -28.75
CA LYS A 594 -0.45 -19.11 -27.65
C LYS A 594 0.46 -17.91 -27.32
N SER A 595 -0.03 -17.02 -26.46
CA SER A 595 0.82 -15.97 -25.86
C SER A 595 2.08 -16.57 -25.21
N THR A 596 3.20 -15.86 -25.28
CA THR A 596 4.48 -16.26 -24.67
C THR A 596 4.88 -15.33 -23.54
N THR A 597 5.52 -15.87 -22.50
CA THR A 597 6.13 -15.10 -21.41
C THR A 597 7.65 -15.11 -21.54
N SER A 598 8.24 -13.95 -21.85
CA SER A 598 9.70 -13.77 -21.92
C SER A 598 10.26 -13.37 -20.55
N VAL A 599 11.35 -14.02 -20.11
CA VAL A 599 12.04 -13.75 -18.84
C VAL A 599 13.52 -13.50 -19.08
N ALA A 600 14.04 -12.38 -18.56
CA ALA A 600 15.47 -12.12 -18.48
C ALA A 600 15.86 -11.86 -17.03
N VAL A 601 17.02 -12.39 -16.61
CA VAL A 601 17.64 -12.04 -15.33
C VAL A 601 18.70 -10.98 -15.59
N ILE A 602 18.75 -9.94 -14.76
CA ILE A 602 19.58 -8.74 -15.01
C ILE A 602 20.51 -8.54 -13.82
N ASN A 603 21.82 -8.39 -14.08
CA ASN A 603 22.76 -7.95 -13.06
C ASN A 603 22.49 -6.46 -12.79
N SER A 604 21.91 -6.16 -11.63
CA SER A 604 21.52 -4.79 -11.28
C SER A 604 22.70 -3.84 -11.07
N ILE A 605 23.94 -4.32 -10.94
CA ILE A 605 25.14 -3.49 -10.78
C ILE A 605 25.77 -3.13 -12.14
N THR A 606 25.92 -4.11 -13.04
CA THR A 606 26.52 -3.91 -14.37
C THR A 606 25.51 -3.51 -15.44
N GLY A 607 24.22 -3.71 -15.20
CA GLY A 607 23.15 -3.53 -16.19
C GLY A 607 23.12 -4.59 -17.29
N THR A 608 23.99 -5.60 -17.23
CA THR A 608 24.05 -6.67 -18.24
C THR A 608 23.02 -7.76 -17.94
N GLN A 609 22.44 -8.34 -19.00
CA GLN A 609 21.65 -9.55 -18.87
C GLN A 609 22.56 -10.72 -18.42
N ILE A 610 22.03 -11.56 -17.53
CA ILE A 610 22.63 -12.82 -17.13
C ILE A 610 21.96 -13.91 -17.95
N GLY A 611 22.74 -14.73 -18.64
CA GLY A 611 22.23 -15.77 -19.54
C GLY A 611 21.49 -15.21 -20.77
N THR A 612 20.64 -16.04 -21.36
CA THR A 612 19.75 -15.66 -22.48
C THR A 612 18.32 -15.43 -21.98
N THR A 613 17.46 -14.84 -22.82
CA THR A 613 16.04 -14.65 -22.48
C THR A 613 15.31 -15.98 -22.57
N VAL A 614 14.80 -16.46 -21.44
CA VAL A 614 13.97 -17.67 -21.36
C VAL A 614 12.58 -17.35 -21.92
N LYS A 615 12.19 -17.96 -23.04
CA LYS A 615 10.83 -17.90 -23.57
C LYS A 615 10.02 -19.08 -23.00
N LEU A 616 8.94 -18.77 -22.28
CA LEU A 616 7.99 -19.76 -21.75
C LEU A 616 6.66 -19.71 -22.52
N PRO A 617 5.99 -20.84 -22.74
CA PRO A 617 4.65 -20.85 -23.32
C PRO A 617 3.62 -20.36 -22.30
N GLY A 618 2.57 -19.68 -22.77
CA GLY A 618 1.48 -19.18 -21.93
C GLY A 618 1.70 -17.77 -21.37
N LYS A 619 0.65 -17.24 -20.75
CA LYS A 619 0.64 -15.96 -20.01
C LYS A 619 1.07 -16.22 -18.57
N ARG A 620 1.79 -15.28 -17.92
CA ARG A 620 2.12 -15.41 -16.49
C ARG A 620 0.86 -15.45 -15.63
N VAL A 621 0.77 -16.44 -14.74
CA VAL A 621 -0.22 -16.51 -13.67
C VAL A 621 0.43 -16.12 -12.35
N GLY A 622 -0.21 -15.20 -11.62
CA GLY A 622 0.29 -14.69 -10.35
C GLY A 622 1.56 -13.84 -10.45
N SER A 623 2.21 -13.65 -9.31
CA SER A 623 3.52 -13.00 -9.19
C SER A 623 4.63 -14.06 -9.26
N PRO A 624 5.78 -13.76 -9.90
CA PRO A 624 6.99 -14.57 -9.74
C PRO A 624 7.40 -14.62 -8.26
N VAL A 625 7.90 -15.76 -7.78
CA VAL A 625 8.32 -15.93 -6.38
C VAL A 625 9.81 -16.26 -6.32
N LEU A 626 10.57 -15.45 -5.59
CA LEU A 626 12.01 -15.64 -5.39
C LEU A 626 12.27 -16.52 -4.16
N SER A 627 13.29 -17.36 -4.19
CA SER A 627 13.77 -18.07 -2.99
C SER A 627 14.39 -17.08 -1.97
N PRO A 628 14.40 -17.41 -0.66
CA PRO A 628 14.91 -16.50 0.37
C PRO A 628 16.39 -16.12 0.22
N ASP A 629 17.19 -16.97 -0.42
CA ASP A 629 18.61 -16.73 -0.76
C ASP A 629 18.79 -15.96 -2.09
N GLY A 630 17.70 -15.63 -2.77
CA GLY A 630 17.69 -14.98 -4.09
C GLY A 630 18.15 -15.86 -5.26
N SER A 631 18.56 -17.12 -5.06
CA SER A 631 19.25 -17.92 -6.07
C SER A 631 18.33 -18.66 -7.06
N ARG A 632 17.02 -18.71 -6.79
CA ARG A 632 16.00 -19.31 -7.65
C ARG A 632 14.78 -18.41 -7.79
N LEU A 633 14.23 -18.38 -9.00
CA LEU A 633 12.97 -17.74 -9.33
C LEU A 633 11.97 -18.81 -9.77
N LEU A 634 10.88 -18.98 -9.03
CA LEU A 634 9.72 -19.78 -9.42
C LEU A 634 8.77 -18.92 -10.25
N LEU A 635 8.33 -19.45 -11.39
CA LEU A 635 7.41 -18.78 -12.30
C LEU A 635 6.37 -19.74 -12.86
N THR A 636 5.12 -19.30 -12.90
CA THR A 636 3.97 -20.05 -13.41
C THR A 636 3.39 -19.35 -14.64
N THR A 637 3.09 -20.09 -15.70
CA THR A 637 2.32 -19.60 -16.86
C THR A 637 1.13 -20.52 -17.18
N ASP A 638 0.05 -19.98 -17.77
CA ASP A 638 -1.11 -20.74 -18.27
C ASP A 638 -1.28 -20.58 -19.80
N ILE A 639 -1.76 -21.66 -20.45
CA ILE A 639 -2.32 -21.56 -21.80
C ILE A 639 -3.84 -21.67 -21.68
N SER A 640 -4.53 -20.54 -21.90
CA SER A 640 -5.98 -20.52 -22.10
C SER A 640 -6.32 -21.01 -23.51
N GLY A 641 -7.16 -22.05 -23.63
CA GLY A 641 -7.59 -22.55 -24.94
C GLY A 641 -8.03 -24.02 -25.01
N GLN A 642 -8.11 -24.73 -23.88
CA GLN A 642 -8.55 -26.13 -23.77
C GLN A 642 -9.48 -26.28 -22.55
N PRO A 643 -10.36 -27.32 -22.50
CA PRO A 643 -11.29 -27.52 -21.39
C PRO A 643 -10.61 -27.78 -20.04
N THR A 644 -9.33 -28.18 -20.05
CA THR A 644 -8.44 -28.18 -18.89
C THR A 644 -7.39 -27.10 -19.04
N LEU A 645 -7.33 -26.16 -18.08
CA LEU A 645 -6.17 -25.28 -17.95
C LEU A 645 -4.93 -26.13 -17.61
N THR A 646 -3.85 -25.88 -18.33
CA THR A 646 -2.54 -26.50 -18.08
C THR A 646 -1.58 -25.40 -17.64
N ASN A 647 -1.00 -25.56 -16.46
CA ASN A 647 -0.06 -24.62 -15.87
C ASN A 647 1.35 -25.16 -16.02
N TYR A 648 2.27 -24.27 -16.37
CA TYR A 648 3.66 -24.54 -16.67
C TYR A 648 4.49 -23.92 -15.56
N VAL A 649 5.11 -24.75 -14.73
CA VAL A 649 5.86 -24.35 -13.55
C VAL A 649 7.34 -24.45 -13.89
N THR A 650 8.03 -23.31 -13.94
CA THR A 650 9.43 -23.23 -14.32
C THR A 650 10.25 -22.59 -13.20
N VAL A 651 11.39 -23.20 -12.89
CA VAL A 651 12.40 -22.64 -11.98
C VAL A 651 13.55 -22.08 -12.80
N ILE A 652 13.96 -20.85 -12.52
CA ILE A 652 15.09 -20.17 -13.18
C ILE A 652 16.20 -19.93 -12.15
N ASN A 653 17.44 -20.24 -12.51
CA ASN A 653 18.62 -19.98 -11.70
C ASN A 653 19.07 -18.53 -11.93
N THR A 654 18.97 -17.69 -10.91
CA THR A 654 19.23 -16.24 -11.06
C THR A 654 20.71 -15.91 -11.25
N ARG A 655 21.62 -16.83 -10.90
CA ARG A 655 23.07 -16.65 -11.09
C ARG A 655 23.55 -17.06 -12.49
N THR A 656 22.77 -17.84 -13.24
CA THR A 656 23.08 -18.21 -14.64
C THR A 656 22.09 -17.65 -15.66
N GLY A 657 20.93 -17.14 -15.23
CA GLY A 657 19.82 -16.70 -16.08
C GLY A 657 19.04 -17.85 -16.73
N ALA A 658 19.53 -19.08 -16.63
CA ALA A 658 18.98 -20.23 -17.32
C ALA A 658 17.84 -20.89 -16.52
N GLN A 659 16.92 -21.53 -17.25
CA GLN A 659 15.99 -22.49 -16.68
C GLN A 659 16.75 -23.63 -15.98
N THR A 660 16.28 -24.00 -14.80
CA THR A 660 16.73 -25.17 -14.04
C THR A 660 15.79 -26.32 -14.35
N GLY A 661 16.33 -27.44 -14.86
CA GLY A 661 15.55 -28.64 -15.16
C GLY A 661 14.46 -28.47 -16.23
N THR A 662 13.57 -29.46 -16.31
CA THR A 662 12.39 -29.43 -17.17
C THR A 662 11.23 -28.71 -16.48
N THR A 663 10.44 -27.96 -17.23
CA THR A 663 9.17 -27.37 -16.76
C THR A 663 8.24 -28.47 -16.22
N VAL A 664 7.63 -28.23 -15.06
CA VAL A 664 6.64 -29.13 -14.43
C VAL A 664 5.24 -28.73 -14.89
N TYR A 665 4.39 -29.73 -15.16
CA TYR A 665 3.06 -29.54 -15.75
C TYR A 665 1.98 -29.88 -14.73
N LEU A 666 1.05 -28.96 -14.47
CA LEU A 666 -0.07 -29.20 -13.54
C LEU A 666 -1.42 -28.84 -14.19
N PHE A 667 -2.30 -29.83 -14.29
CA PHE A 667 -3.67 -29.67 -14.78
C PHE A 667 -4.58 -29.03 -13.73
N GLY A 668 -5.49 -28.15 -14.16
CA GLY A 668 -6.44 -27.42 -13.31
C GLY A 668 -6.21 -25.90 -13.38
N ASN A 669 -7.01 -25.12 -12.65
CA ASN A 669 -6.86 -23.67 -12.58
C ASN A 669 -5.91 -23.28 -11.43
N MET A 670 -4.88 -22.47 -11.69
CA MET A 670 -4.05 -21.85 -10.64
C MET A 670 -4.50 -20.43 -10.25
N ARG A 671 -5.56 -19.88 -10.87
CA ARG A 671 -6.14 -18.59 -10.43
C ARG A 671 -6.90 -18.72 -9.10
N ASP A 672 -7.18 -19.95 -8.68
CA ASP A 672 -7.84 -20.30 -7.42
C ASP A 672 -6.87 -20.77 -6.31
N VAL A 673 -5.56 -20.93 -6.58
CA VAL A 673 -4.60 -21.40 -5.55
C VAL A 673 -3.15 -20.93 -5.73
N SER A 674 -2.39 -21.00 -4.64
CA SER A 674 -1.07 -20.41 -4.47
C SER A 674 0.11 -21.35 -4.78
N SER A 675 1.30 -20.73 -4.81
CA SER A 675 2.60 -21.39 -4.70
C SER A 675 3.29 -20.95 -3.41
N VAL A 676 3.72 -21.89 -2.58
CA VAL A 676 4.45 -21.66 -1.32
C VAL A 676 5.87 -22.19 -1.44
N LEU A 677 6.88 -21.50 -0.91
CA LEU A 677 8.24 -22.06 -0.80
C LEU A 677 8.53 -22.49 0.63
N SER A 678 9.37 -23.51 0.79
CA SER A 678 9.95 -23.87 2.08
C SER A 678 10.87 -22.75 2.61
N ARG A 679 11.07 -22.72 3.94
CA ARG A 679 11.84 -21.65 4.61
C ARG A 679 13.32 -21.56 4.17
N ASP A 680 13.89 -22.68 3.74
CA ASP A 680 15.22 -22.80 3.14
C ASP A 680 15.25 -22.52 1.62
N GLY A 681 14.07 -22.31 1.01
CA GLY A 681 13.90 -22.14 -0.43
C GLY A 681 14.13 -23.40 -1.27
N SER A 682 14.41 -24.58 -0.70
CA SER A 682 14.78 -25.78 -1.45
C SER A 682 13.60 -26.54 -2.08
N ARG A 683 12.37 -26.24 -1.65
CA ARG A 683 11.11 -26.80 -2.15
C ARG A 683 10.14 -25.69 -2.50
N ALA A 684 9.38 -25.90 -3.58
CA ALA A 684 8.17 -25.16 -3.88
C ALA A 684 6.97 -26.12 -3.87
N LEU A 685 5.85 -25.67 -3.36
CA LEU A 685 4.60 -26.43 -3.24
C LEU A 685 3.55 -25.67 -4.04
N LEU A 686 2.95 -26.33 -5.04
CA LEU A 686 2.05 -25.68 -5.98
C LEU A 686 0.74 -26.43 -6.07
N THR A 687 -0.34 -25.68 -5.90
CA THR A 687 -1.71 -26.20 -5.90
C THR A 687 -2.50 -25.72 -7.11
N THR A 688 -3.35 -26.59 -7.66
CA THR A 688 -4.31 -26.27 -8.72
C THR A 688 -5.71 -26.76 -8.32
N TYR A 689 -6.77 -26.14 -8.84
CA TYR A 689 -8.13 -26.63 -8.69
C TYR A 689 -8.82 -26.84 -10.03
N ASP A 690 -9.24 -28.07 -10.31
CA ASP A 690 -9.86 -28.50 -11.54
C ASP A 690 -11.39 -28.38 -11.44
N LEU A 691 -11.95 -27.38 -12.12
CA LEU A 691 -13.38 -27.11 -12.16
C LEU A 691 -14.21 -28.19 -12.87
N VAL A 692 -13.59 -29.04 -13.70
CA VAL A 692 -14.29 -30.10 -14.45
C VAL A 692 -14.33 -31.40 -13.65
N SER A 693 -13.22 -31.79 -13.02
CA SER A 693 -13.17 -32.99 -12.16
C SER A 693 -13.51 -32.73 -10.69
N GLY A 694 -13.70 -31.47 -10.29
CA GLY A 694 -13.97 -31.09 -8.90
C GLY A 694 -12.84 -31.45 -7.93
N ALA A 695 -11.59 -31.46 -8.42
CA ALA A 695 -10.43 -31.98 -7.69
C ALA A 695 -9.32 -30.94 -7.55
N THR A 696 -8.71 -30.88 -6.36
CA THR A 696 -7.47 -30.15 -6.10
C THR A 696 -6.27 -31.06 -6.36
N ARG A 697 -5.22 -30.52 -6.97
CA ARG A 697 -3.93 -31.20 -7.15
C ARG A 697 -2.82 -30.42 -6.46
N LEU A 698 -1.88 -31.12 -5.83
CA LEU A 698 -0.65 -30.59 -5.23
C LEU A 698 0.55 -31.30 -5.84
N ALA A 699 1.58 -30.54 -6.21
CA ALA A 699 2.91 -31.07 -6.48
C ALA A 699 3.97 -30.34 -5.65
N VAL A 700 5.03 -31.06 -5.32
CA VAL A 700 6.25 -30.52 -4.72
C VAL A 700 7.33 -30.46 -5.80
N VAL A 701 8.04 -29.34 -5.91
CA VAL A 701 9.09 -29.11 -6.90
C VAL A 701 10.41 -28.79 -6.18
N GLY A 702 11.49 -29.47 -6.56
CA GLY A 702 12.83 -29.19 -6.04
C GLY A 702 13.40 -27.96 -6.73
N THR A 703 13.59 -26.84 -6.02
CA THR A 703 14.05 -25.59 -6.65
C THR A 703 15.50 -25.67 -7.14
N GLN A 704 16.31 -26.56 -6.56
CA GLN A 704 17.68 -26.80 -6.99
C GLN A 704 17.78 -27.59 -8.30
N THR A 705 16.80 -28.46 -8.60
CA THR A 705 16.77 -29.35 -9.78
C THR A 705 15.76 -28.91 -10.84
N GLY A 706 14.77 -28.11 -10.48
CA GLY A 706 13.61 -27.75 -11.30
C GLY A 706 12.56 -28.86 -11.45
N ALA A 707 12.88 -30.09 -11.05
CA ALA A 707 12.03 -31.25 -11.25
C ALA A 707 10.95 -31.37 -10.17
N GLN A 708 9.81 -31.98 -10.54
CA GLN A 708 8.84 -32.47 -9.57
C GLN A 708 9.47 -33.56 -8.69
N ILE A 709 9.16 -33.51 -7.40
CA ILE A 709 9.52 -34.50 -6.39
C ILE A 709 8.27 -35.31 -6.08
N GLY A 710 8.41 -36.64 -6.04
CA GLY A 710 7.28 -37.55 -5.81
C GLY A 710 6.25 -37.53 -6.94
N THR A 711 4.97 -37.72 -6.58
CA THR A 711 3.84 -37.77 -7.51
C THR A 711 2.80 -36.71 -7.17
N THR A 712 1.96 -36.34 -8.14
CA THR A 712 0.95 -35.29 -7.93
C THR A 712 -0.17 -35.80 -7.04
N ILE A 713 -0.23 -35.33 -5.79
CA ILE A 713 -1.27 -35.67 -4.83
C ILE A 713 -2.58 -35.03 -5.31
N THR A 714 -3.64 -35.83 -5.43
CA THR A 714 -4.95 -35.38 -5.94
C THR A 714 -6.03 -35.68 -4.91
N LEU A 715 -6.70 -34.63 -4.43
CA LEU A 715 -7.83 -34.74 -3.49
C LEU A 715 -9.11 -34.21 -4.13
N ARG A 716 -10.22 -34.90 -3.90
CA ARG A 716 -11.55 -34.39 -4.27
C ARG A 716 -11.91 -33.15 -3.43
N GLY A 717 -12.58 -32.20 -4.04
CA GLY A 717 -13.06 -30.95 -3.45
C GLY A 717 -12.15 -29.75 -3.70
N LYS A 718 -12.65 -28.54 -3.40
CA LYS A 718 -11.88 -27.30 -3.52
C LYS A 718 -10.96 -27.14 -2.32
N VAL A 719 -9.72 -26.74 -2.59
CA VAL A 719 -8.70 -26.40 -1.60
C VAL A 719 -9.18 -25.35 -0.58
N VAL A 720 -8.73 -25.51 0.66
CA VAL A 720 -8.97 -24.59 1.77
C VAL A 720 -7.68 -23.84 2.07
N GLY A 721 -7.64 -22.55 1.72
CA GLY A 721 -6.46 -21.69 1.93
C GLY A 721 -5.28 -22.03 1.01
N SER A 722 -4.07 -21.86 1.54
CA SER A 722 -2.81 -22.29 0.90
C SER A 722 -2.28 -23.54 1.60
N PRO A 723 -1.46 -24.38 0.94
CA PRO A 723 -0.77 -25.49 1.60
C PRO A 723 -0.01 -25.01 2.84
N LEU A 724 -0.38 -25.50 4.02
CA LEU A 724 0.30 -25.13 5.27
C LEU A 724 1.60 -25.91 5.36
N LEU A 725 2.73 -25.23 5.57
CA LEU A 725 4.00 -25.88 5.90
C LEU A 725 4.17 -26.00 7.41
N SER A 726 4.78 -27.10 7.82
CA SER A 726 5.35 -27.29 9.16
C SER A 726 6.48 -26.27 9.44
N PRO A 727 6.69 -25.85 10.71
CA PRO A 727 7.79 -24.96 11.09
C PRO A 727 9.19 -25.42 10.66
N ASN A 728 9.46 -26.73 10.69
CA ASN A 728 10.71 -27.34 10.21
C ASN A 728 10.73 -27.56 8.67
N GLY A 729 9.58 -27.43 8.00
CA GLY A 729 9.43 -27.62 6.56
C GLY A 729 9.40 -29.07 6.05
N SER A 730 9.41 -30.11 6.91
CA SER A 730 9.45 -31.52 6.47
C SER A 730 8.11 -32.06 5.97
N HIS A 731 7.00 -31.48 6.44
CA HIS A 731 5.63 -31.84 6.05
C HIS A 731 4.80 -30.63 5.60
N THR A 732 3.81 -30.87 4.76
CA THR A 732 2.72 -29.92 4.47
C THR A 732 1.36 -30.57 4.68
N LEU A 733 0.33 -29.77 4.91
CA LEU A 733 -1.07 -30.18 4.81
C LEU A 733 -1.68 -29.68 3.49
N LEU A 734 -2.26 -30.60 2.73
CA LEU A 734 -3.25 -30.28 1.71
C LEU A 734 -4.64 -30.52 2.28
N ILE A 735 -5.50 -29.51 2.25
CA ILE A 735 -6.87 -29.58 2.76
C ILE A 735 -7.84 -29.18 1.66
N THR A 736 -8.92 -29.96 1.49
CA THR A 736 -10.02 -29.67 0.58
C THR A 736 -11.37 -29.85 1.27
N SER A 737 -12.41 -29.17 0.77
CA SER A 737 -13.80 -29.44 1.15
C SER A 737 -14.71 -29.56 -0.09
N ASP A 738 -15.66 -30.48 -0.06
CA ASP A 738 -16.85 -30.49 -0.93
C ASP A 738 -18.04 -31.19 -0.26
N GLY A 739 -19.26 -30.76 -0.58
CA GLY A 739 -20.48 -31.47 -0.18
C GLY A 739 -20.70 -31.65 1.32
N GLY A 740 -20.09 -30.82 2.18
CA GLY A 740 -20.16 -30.99 3.64
C GLY A 740 -19.16 -32.01 4.21
N ALA A 741 -18.14 -32.40 3.45
CA ALA A 741 -17.01 -33.20 3.91
C ALA A 741 -15.69 -32.47 3.65
N THR A 742 -14.73 -32.66 4.55
CA THR A 742 -13.36 -32.12 4.45
C THR A 742 -12.36 -33.26 4.34
N ARG A 743 -11.38 -33.15 3.44
CA ARG A 743 -10.30 -34.12 3.28
C ARG A 743 -8.97 -33.47 3.53
N LEU A 744 -8.10 -34.20 4.22
CA LEU A 744 -6.75 -33.79 4.55
C LEU A 744 -5.76 -34.87 4.08
N ALA A 745 -4.67 -34.43 3.48
CA ALA A 745 -3.49 -35.23 3.22
C ALA A 745 -2.28 -34.55 3.87
N VAL A 746 -1.56 -35.29 4.72
CA VAL A 746 -0.20 -34.94 5.12
C VAL A 746 0.72 -35.34 3.97
N VAL A 747 1.67 -34.49 3.57
CA VAL A 747 2.60 -34.76 2.46
C VAL A 747 4.02 -34.45 2.88
N GLY A 748 4.94 -35.41 2.74
CA GLY A 748 6.36 -35.22 3.00
C GLY A 748 7.00 -34.35 1.92
N THR A 749 7.62 -33.23 2.28
CA THR A 749 8.19 -32.26 1.32
C THR A 749 9.50 -32.74 0.71
N GLN A 750 10.19 -33.67 1.38
CA GLN A 750 11.43 -34.28 0.88
C GLN A 750 11.16 -35.36 -0.18
N THR A 751 10.08 -36.14 -0.01
CA THR A 751 9.71 -37.26 -0.88
C THR A 751 8.64 -36.91 -1.92
N GLY A 752 7.83 -35.88 -1.69
CA GLY A 752 6.67 -35.52 -2.51
C GLY A 752 5.55 -36.56 -2.47
N THR A 753 5.52 -37.39 -1.42
CA THR A 753 4.52 -38.46 -1.23
C THR A 753 3.56 -38.11 -0.11
N GLN A 754 2.31 -38.56 -0.22
CA GLN A 754 1.39 -38.52 0.91
C GLN A 754 1.93 -39.41 2.04
N THR A 755 1.94 -38.88 3.26
CA THR A 755 2.15 -39.63 4.49
C THR A 755 0.80 -40.20 4.92
N GLY A 756 0.72 -41.51 5.17
CA GLY A 756 -0.51 -42.17 5.60
C GLY A 756 -1.63 -42.16 4.55
N THR A 757 -2.87 -42.36 5.00
CA THR A 757 -4.08 -42.34 4.18
C THR A 757 -4.76 -40.96 4.21
N THR A 758 -5.59 -40.68 3.21
CA THR A 758 -6.35 -39.41 3.17
C THR A 758 -7.40 -39.41 4.28
N ILE A 759 -7.25 -38.51 5.25
CA ILE A 759 -8.19 -38.35 6.35
C ILE A 759 -9.44 -37.63 5.83
N THR A 760 -10.62 -38.18 6.11
CA THR A 760 -11.91 -37.52 5.81
C THR A 760 -12.62 -37.18 7.12
N LEU A 761 -13.08 -35.93 7.23
CA LEU A 761 -13.77 -35.36 8.39
C LEU A 761 -15.17 -34.86 7.98
N PRO A 762 -16.19 -34.98 8.86
CA PRO A 762 -17.49 -34.36 8.63
C PRO A 762 -17.40 -32.84 8.70
N GLY A 763 -18.29 -32.15 7.98
CA GLY A 763 -18.33 -30.70 7.90
C GLY A 763 -17.33 -30.10 6.91
N ASN A 764 -17.44 -28.80 6.69
CA ASN A 764 -16.46 -28.01 5.92
C ASN A 764 -15.36 -27.50 6.86
N ALA A 765 -14.16 -27.25 6.36
CA ALA A 765 -13.08 -26.68 7.16
C ALA A 765 -13.47 -25.27 7.67
N ALA A 766 -13.20 -24.99 8.94
CA ALA A 766 -13.66 -23.78 9.61
C ALA A 766 -12.55 -23.21 10.50
N GLY A 767 -11.99 -22.07 10.09
CA GLY A 767 -10.68 -21.61 10.55
C GLY A 767 -9.54 -22.16 9.69
N LEU A 768 -8.32 -21.67 9.91
CA LEU A 768 -7.11 -22.20 9.28
C LEU A 768 -6.51 -23.33 10.12
N PRO A 769 -5.89 -24.35 9.50
CA PRO A 769 -5.07 -25.32 10.22
C PRO A 769 -3.85 -24.63 10.85
N VAL A 770 -3.30 -25.23 11.91
CA VAL A 770 -2.01 -24.86 12.51
C VAL A 770 -1.16 -26.11 12.80
N PHE A 771 0.15 -25.99 12.69
CA PHE A 771 1.11 -26.99 13.19
C PHE A 771 1.54 -26.65 14.62
N SER A 772 1.92 -27.66 15.39
CA SER A 772 2.64 -27.49 16.64
C SER A 772 4.04 -26.88 16.38
N PRO A 773 4.64 -26.14 17.34
CA PRO A 773 5.92 -25.47 17.14
C PRO A 773 7.08 -26.40 16.78
N ASP A 774 7.05 -27.65 17.28
CA ASP A 774 8.01 -28.72 17.03
C ASP A 774 7.75 -29.49 15.72
N SER A 775 6.66 -29.19 15.00
CA SER A 775 6.24 -29.82 13.74
C SER A 775 5.74 -31.29 13.83
N SER A 776 5.55 -31.85 15.02
CA SER A 776 5.07 -33.23 15.21
C SER A 776 3.58 -33.40 14.89
N HIS A 777 2.76 -32.42 15.26
CA HIS A 777 1.30 -32.48 15.16
C HIS A 777 0.73 -31.26 14.42
N ALA A 778 -0.52 -31.38 13.96
CA ALA A 778 -1.30 -30.27 13.46
C ALA A 778 -2.74 -30.37 13.93
N VAL A 779 -3.40 -29.22 14.11
CA VAL A 779 -4.82 -29.14 14.45
C VAL A 779 -5.60 -28.64 13.25
N LEU A 780 -6.70 -29.34 12.94
CA LEU A 780 -7.72 -28.90 12.00
C LEU A 780 -9.09 -28.87 12.69
N THR A 781 -9.84 -27.82 12.39
CA THR A 781 -11.22 -27.62 12.80
C THR A 781 -12.14 -27.73 11.58
N THR A 782 -13.23 -28.48 11.72
CA THR A 782 -14.33 -28.51 10.75
C THR A 782 -15.65 -28.14 11.43
N TYR A 783 -16.60 -27.61 10.67
CA TYR A 783 -17.96 -27.33 11.13
C TYR A 783 -18.98 -27.99 10.20
N ASP A 784 -19.85 -28.82 10.78
CA ASP A 784 -20.99 -29.40 10.07
C ASP A 784 -22.27 -28.62 10.38
N ALA A 785 -22.80 -27.95 9.35
CA ALA A 785 -24.05 -27.20 9.44
C ALA A 785 -25.30 -28.09 9.51
N ALA A 786 -25.20 -29.39 9.19
CA ALA A 786 -26.34 -30.31 9.27
C ALA A 786 -26.59 -30.83 10.69
N SER A 787 -25.52 -31.21 11.42
CA SER A 787 -25.60 -31.59 12.84
C SER A 787 -25.41 -30.42 13.82
N GLY A 788 -24.87 -29.28 13.37
CA GLY A 788 -24.64 -28.08 14.18
C GLY A 788 -23.39 -28.15 15.07
N PHE A 789 -22.49 -29.10 14.82
CA PHE A 789 -21.28 -29.31 15.62
C PHE A 789 -19.99 -28.88 14.90
N THR A 790 -19.06 -28.38 15.70
CA THR A 790 -17.64 -28.24 15.36
C THR A 790 -16.90 -29.51 15.76
N PHE A 791 -15.95 -29.96 14.94
CA PHE A 791 -15.06 -31.06 15.25
C PHE A 791 -13.61 -30.57 15.18
N MET A 792 -12.88 -30.70 16.29
CA MET A 792 -11.43 -30.50 16.30
C MET A 792 -10.72 -31.86 16.21
N SER A 793 -9.76 -31.97 15.30
CA SER A 793 -8.96 -33.17 15.07
C SER A 793 -7.46 -32.85 15.15
N VAL A 794 -6.73 -33.59 15.98
CA VAL A 794 -5.26 -33.59 16.00
C VAL A 794 -4.76 -34.60 14.98
N ILE A 795 -3.83 -34.17 14.12
CA ILE A 795 -3.21 -34.98 13.07
C ILE A 795 -1.73 -35.14 13.42
N ASP A 796 -1.23 -36.37 13.36
CA ASP A 796 0.20 -36.67 13.47
C ASP A 796 0.88 -36.53 12.11
N ALA A 797 1.93 -35.72 12.04
CA ALA A 797 2.61 -35.36 10.80
C ALA A 797 3.56 -36.46 10.29
N GLN A 798 4.04 -37.34 11.17
CA GLN A 798 5.00 -38.39 10.84
C GLN A 798 4.32 -39.64 10.26
N THR A 799 3.13 -39.97 10.76
CA THR A 799 2.32 -41.14 10.36
C THR A 799 1.20 -40.76 9.39
N GLY A 800 0.78 -39.49 9.36
CA GLY A 800 -0.36 -39.05 8.54
C GLY A 800 -1.71 -39.56 9.07
N THR A 801 -1.79 -39.86 10.37
CA THR A 801 -2.99 -40.39 11.02
C THR A 801 -3.63 -39.34 11.95
N ARG A 802 -4.90 -39.54 12.32
CA ARG A 802 -5.56 -38.71 13.35
C ARG A 802 -5.27 -39.29 14.73
N THR A 803 -4.66 -38.51 15.61
CA THR A 803 -4.39 -38.88 17.01
C THR A 803 -5.51 -38.42 17.94
N GLY A 804 -5.59 -39.06 19.11
CA GLY A 804 -6.55 -38.73 20.16
C GLY A 804 -8.02 -38.99 19.81
N VAL A 805 -8.90 -38.45 20.64
CA VAL A 805 -10.36 -38.44 20.43
C VAL A 805 -10.75 -37.17 19.67
N VAL A 806 -11.68 -37.26 18.72
CA VAL A 806 -12.24 -36.07 18.05
C VAL A 806 -13.00 -35.26 19.09
N VAL A 807 -12.59 -34.01 19.31
CA VAL A 807 -13.30 -33.13 20.25
C VAL A 807 -14.47 -32.49 19.51
N THR A 808 -15.67 -33.00 19.79
CA THR A 808 -16.94 -32.48 19.29
C THR A 808 -17.39 -31.32 20.19
N LEU A 809 -17.43 -30.12 19.64
CA LEU A 809 -17.89 -28.90 20.32
C LEU A 809 -19.22 -28.43 19.71
N PRO A 810 -20.19 -27.99 20.52
CA PRO A 810 -21.44 -27.48 19.98
C PRO A 810 -21.22 -26.14 19.26
N ARG A 811 -21.94 -25.94 18.14
CA ARG A 811 -22.06 -24.67 17.39
C ARG A 811 -20.78 -24.26 16.63
N SER A 812 -20.81 -23.06 16.04
CA SER A 812 -19.82 -22.58 15.07
C SER A 812 -18.52 -22.13 15.75
N PRO A 813 -17.34 -22.36 15.13
CA PRO A 813 -16.07 -21.89 15.67
C PRO A 813 -15.84 -20.41 15.36
N VAL A 814 -14.99 -19.76 16.16
CA VAL A 814 -14.53 -18.39 16.00
C VAL A 814 -13.02 -18.38 15.77
N GLY A 815 -12.59 -17.84 14.62
CA GLY A 815 -11.17 -17.73 14.30
C GLY A 815 -10.54 -19.05 13.87
N SER A 816 -9.31 -19.29 14.31
CA SER A 816 -8.53 -20.51 14.03
C SER A 816 -7.95 -21.03 15.35
N PRO A 817 -7.78 -22.36 15.50
CA PRO A 817 -7.14 -22.92 16.69
C PRO A 817 -5.69 -22.43 16.84
N VAL A 818 -5.20 -22.36 18.09
CA VAL A 818 -3.86 -21.85 18.43
C VAL A 818 -3.15 -22.80 19.38
N PHE A 819 -1.90 -23.15 19.08
CA PHE A 819 -1.04 -23.97 19.95
C PHE A 819 -0.40 -23.14 21.08
N SER A 820 -0.14 -23.79 22.22
CA SER A 820 0.77 -23.24 23.24
C SER A 820 2.20 -23.14 22.69
N PRO A 821 3.05 -22.26 23.24
CA PRO A 821 4.48 -22.21 22.88
C PRO A 821 5.22 -23.53 23.15
N SER A 822 4.70 -24.35 24.06
CA SER A 822 5.21 -25.69 24.39
C SER A 822 4.70 -26.81 23.47
N GLY A 823 3.79 -26.53 22.55
CA GLY A 823 3.17 -27.52 21.64
C GLY A 823 2.14 -28.46 22.28
N GLY A 824 2.29 -28.85 23.56
CA GLY A 824 1.43 -29.85 24.22
C GLY A 824 -0.02 -29.44 24.51
N HIS A 825 -0.44 -28.22 24.14
CA HIS A 825 -1.84 -27.79 24.21
C HIS A 825 -2.26 -27.05 22.95
N ALA A 826 -3.53 -27.18 22.57
CA ALA A 826 -4.19 -26.33 21.59
C ALA A 826 -5.50 -25.75 22.14
N VAL A 827 -5.81 -24.51 21.78
CA VAL A 827 -7.00 -23.76 22.20
C VAL A 827 -7.89 -23.48 21.00
N ILE A 828 -9.20 -23.62 21.16
CA ILE A 828 -10.22 -23.28 20.17
C ILE A 828 -11.38 -22.50 20.82
N THR A 829 -11.89 -21.50 20.12
CA THR A 829 -13.03 -20.69 20.53
C THR A 829 -14.26 -21.05 19.68
N THR A 830 -15.45 -21.18 20.29
CA THR A 830 -16.75 -21.30 19.60
C THR A 830 -17.74 -20.24 20.11
N TYR A 831 -18.77 -19.95 19.31
CA TYR A 831 -19.78 -18.93 19.63
C TYR A 831 -21.20 -19.43 19.42
N ASP A 832 -22.08 -19.11 20.37
CA ASP A 832 -23.52 -19.31 20.29
C ASP A 832 -24.23 -18.02 19.89
N ALA A 833 -24.66 -17.94 18.64
CA ALA A 833 -25.49 -16.84 18.15
C ALA A 833 -26.91 -16.81 18.75
N ALA A 834 -27.39 -17.89 19.39
CA ALA A 834 -28.70 -17.97 20.02
C ALA A 834 -28.69 -17.61 21.52
N ALA A 835 -27.59 -17.88 22.24
CA ALA A 835 -27.41 -17.49 23.64
C ALA A 835 -26.50 -16.25 23.84
N GLY A 836 -25.81 -15.80 22.80
CA GLY A 836 -24.87 -14.67 22.87
C GLY A 836 -23.55 -15.00 23.60
N THR A 837 -23.22 -16.28 23.77
CA THR A 837 -22.08 -16.73 24.58
C THR A 837 -20.90 -17.23 23.75
N THR A 838 -19.69 -16.95 24.22
CA THR A 838 -18.43 -17.46 23.65
C THR A 838 -17.85 -18.51 24.59
N THR A 839 -17.36 -19.64 24.05
CA THR A 839 -16.74 -20.72 24.83
C THR A 839 -15.33 -20.97 24.30
N GLU A 840 -14.34 -21.00 25.19
CA GLU A 840 -12.98 -21.43 24.87
C GLU A 840 -12.73 -22.83 25.42
N THR A 841 -12.12 -23.70 24.62
CA THR A 841 -11.76 -25.07 25.02
C THR A 841 -10.26 -25.26 24.84
N VAL A 842 -9.59 -25.68 25.91
CA VAL A 842 -8.17 -26.07 25.91
C VAL A 842 -8.07 -27.59 25.85
N ILE A 843 -7.25 -28.10 24.94
CA ILE A 843 -7.10 -29.54 24.65
C ILE A 843 -5.63 -29.91 24.76
N LEU A 844 -5.32 -31.01 25.44
CA LEU A 844 -4.01 -31.67 25.44
C LEU A 844 -3.83 -32.43 24.13
N THR A 845 -2.64 -32.36 23.53
CA THR A 845 -2.33 -32.93 22.20
C THR A 845 -1.38 -34.12 22.28
#